data_AF-A0AAN4R372-F1
#
_entry.id   AF-A0AAN4R372-F1
#
_cell.length_a   1.000
_cell.length_b   1.000
_cell.length_c   1.000
_cell.angle_alpha   90.00
_cell.angle_beta   90.00
_cell.angle_gamma   90.00
#
_symmetry.space_group_name_H-M   'P 1'
#
loop_
_entity.id
_entity.type
_entity.pdbx_description
1 polymer ?
#
loop_
_entity_poly.entity_id
_entity_poly.type
_entity_poly.pdbx_seq_one_letter_code
_entity_poly.pdbx_strand_id
1 'polypeptide(L)'
;MAEFLLVLDCEEIPARMQETAGQDLARLVSEALSPLSPVNVTAFWGARRIGVSLEINDQIAETTQSERGPRESAPEQALAGFLRKHGAERDALVLENGFWVLNRTLPAITASQQIAATIPGLLWRFPWPKSMRWGQGSAFTWVRPLRRVICLLDGKLVPFSLATDADDAHGLVAGTQTEGHRFTAPEAFEVTSFEQLRSELFARKVVLDPAQRLSIIRDGLQAQAERASLTLVQDDKLVEEVSGLAEWPVALLGRIDDAYMDLPPEVMQVSMRINQRYFALRTADGKAAPHFAFIANMDFADGGALTIAGNERVLRARFADARHFWDLDRKTTLADRVAALDAVTFHARLGSQGARVQRIVTLSGIVAQALGLDDTAQNQAKRAALLAKADLTTGMVGEFPELQGIMGGYYARHDHEGDAVADAVAEHYMPRGLNDDTPRAPVSVAVALADRLDLLTAFFAMGETPSGSGDPYALRRAALGIIRIIRDNQLRLDLTALIAQAAQNLPEGLREGGELAALPGFLAERLRVQLRTEGERHDVLAATLAGGLDGDLVRLLARTSALAEMVDTDDGRNLLAASKRAANILRIENRKDGPHQGEPDAALYVQDEERALGHALAAARKDIHDALVAERFAEAMRVAAGLRPSLDQFFAEVTVNDPEPARRLNRLRLLTQIGETLTEIAEFGQIEG
;
A
#
# COMPACT_ATOMS: atom_id res chain seq x y z
N MET A 1 -9.39 -0.10 -39.84
CA MET A 1 -9.70 0.50 -38.53
C MET A 1 -9.22 1.93 -38.59
N ALA A 2 -10.03 2.86 -38.10
CA ALA A 2 -9.74 4.28 -38.09
C ALA A 2 -8.97 4.66 -36.81
N GLU A 3 -8.01 5.58 -36.93
CA GLU A 3 -7.34 6.18 -35.78
C GLU A 3 -8.31 7.12 -35.06
N PHE A 4 -8.52 6.91 -33.76
CA PHE A 4 -9.19 7.83 -32.86
C PHE A 4 -8.16 8.53 -31.97
N LEU A 5 -8.24 9.86 -31.88
CA LEU A 5 -7.36 10.68 -31.06
C LEU A 5 -8.18 11.63 -30.19
N LEU A 6 -7.95 11.55 -28.86
CA LEU A 6 -8.49 12.47 -27.87
C LEU A 6 -7.33 13.16 -27.13
N VAL A 7 -7.27 14.49 -27.17
CA VAL A 7 -6.29 15.29 -26.41
C VAL A 7 -7.02 16.31 -25.54
N LEU A 8 -6.68 16.35 -24.26
CA LEU A 8 -7.24 17.26 -23.27
C LEU A 8 -6.12 18.19 -22.81
N ASP A 9 -6.17 19.46 -23.21
CA ASP A 9 -5.18 20.49 -22.86
C ASP A 9 -5.74 21.40 -21.76
N CYS A 10 -5.02 21.53 -20.65
CA CYS A 10 -5.40 22.30 -19.48
C CYS A 10 -4.21 23.09 -18.89
N GLU A 11 -4.48 23.87 -17.86
CA GLU A 11 -3.40 24.44 -17.02
C GLU A 11 -2.69 23.33 -16.21
N GLU A 12 -1.54 23.66 -15.60
CA GLU A 12 -0.61 22.71 -14.98
C GLU A 12 -1.23 21.70 -14.00
N ILE A 13 -1.35 20.46 -14.46
CA ILE A 13 -1.77 19.28 -13.73
C ILE A 13 -0.70 18.93 -12.70
N PRO A 14 -1.05 18.73 -11.41
CA PRO A 14 -0.10 18.23 -10.42
C PRO A 14 0.57 16.93 -10.87
N ALA A 15 1.91 16.88 -10.91
CA ALA A 15 2.69 15.74 -11.41
C ALA A 15 2.20 14.37 -10.89
N ARG A 16 1.96 14.28 -9.57
CA ARG A 16 1.46 13.07 -8.89
C ARG A 16 0.11 12.52 -9.37
N MET A 17 -0.64 13.26 -10.18
CA MET A 17 -1.96 12.86 -10.69
C MET A 17 -1.95 12.49 -12.17
N GLN A 18 -0.87 12.78 -12.90
CA GLN A 18 -0.85 12.74 -14.37
C GLN A 18 -0.90 11.31 -14.91
N GLU A 19 -0.06 10.42 -14.38
CA GLU A 19 0.02 9.03 -14.85
C GLU A 19 -1.29 8.29 -14.65
N THR A 20 -1.83 8.30 -13.43
CA THR A 20 -3.12 7.66 -13.14
C THR A 20 -4.24 8.24 -14.00
N ALA A 21 -4.27 9.56 -14.22
CA ALA A 21 -5.25 10.17 -15.12
C ALA A 21 -5.09 9.74 -16.58
N GLY A 22 -3.86 9.62 -17.08
CA GLY A 22 -3.61 9.10 -18.43
C GLY A 22 -4.09 7.65 -18.59
N GLN A 23 -3.79 6.80 -17.61
CA GLN A 23 -4.20 5.40 -17.58
C GLN A 23 -5.72 5.25 -17.46
N ASP A 24 -6.36 6.02 -16.56
CA ASP A 24 -7.81 6.04 -16.42
C ASP A 24 -8.51 6.55 -17.67
N LEU A 25 -7.96 7.58 -18.35
CA LEU A 25 -8.51 8.06 -19.60
C LEU A 25 -8.50 6.97 -20.67
N ALA A 26 -7.37 6.28 -20.83
CA ALA A 26 -7.27 5.18 -21.79
C ALA A 26 -8.27 4.06 -21.47
N ARG A 27 -8.32 3.61 -20.21
CA ARG A 27 -9.26 2.58 -19.78
C ARG A 27 -10.71 2.98 -20.01
N LEU A 28 -11.13 4.15 -19.54
CA LEU A 28 -12.51 4.63 -19.64
C LEU A 28 -12.94 4.85 -21.09
N VAL A 29 -12.05 5.37 -21.94
CA VAL A 29 -12.34 5.54 -23.37
C VAL A 29 -12.45 4.18 -24.06
N SER A 30 -11.55 3.23 -23.79
CA SER A 30 -11.64 1.88 -24.32
C SER A 30 -12.92 1.16 -23.88
N GLU A 31 -13.34 1.31 -22.63
CA GLU A 31 -14.61 0.78 -22.14
C GLU A 31 -15.81 1.42 -22.86
N ALA A 32 -15.83 2.75 -22.98
CA ALA A 32 -16.90 3.50 -23.63
C ALA A 32 -17.03 3.21 -25.14
N LEU A 33 -15.91 2.91 -25.79
CA LEU A 33 -15.85 2.58 -27.22
C LEU A 33 -15.74 1.07 -27.48
N SER A 34 -15.93 0.21 -26.47
CA SER A 34 -15.88 -1.25 -26.62
C SER A 34 -16.74 -1.82 -27.76
N PRO A 35 -17.95 -1.29 -28.10
CA PRO A 35 -18.71 -1.74 -29.27
C PRO A 35 -18.00 -1.55 -30.62
N LEU A 36 -17.00 -0.66 -30.67
CA LEU A 36 -16.17 -0.39 -31.84
C LEU A 36 -14.85 -1.18 -31.82
N SER A 37 -14.66 -2.09 -30.88
CA SER A 37 -13.48 -2.98 -30.77
C SER A 37 -12.15 -2.21 -30.74
N PRO A 38 -11.89 -1.39 -29.70
CA PRO A 38 -10.69 -0.58 -29.62
C PRO A 38 -9.42 -1.45 -29.48
N VAL A 39 -8.39 -1.14 -30.25
CA VAL A 39 -7.06 -1.78 -30.21
C VAL A 39 -5.94 -0.74 -30.27
N ASN A 40 -4.69 -1.15 -30.10
CA ASN A 40 -3.50 -0.28 -30.19
C ASN A 40 -3.58 0.97 -29.29
N VAL A 41 -4.10 0.79 -28.07
CA VAL A 41 -4.36 1.90 -27.14
C VAL A 41 -3.04 2.45 -26.60
N THR A 42 -2.80 3.74 -26.87
CA THR A 42 -1.61 4.48 -26.44
C THR A 42 -2.06 5.70 -25.62
N ALA A 43 -1.72 5.70 -24.34
CA ALA A 43 -1.96 6.83 -23.44
C ALA A 43 -0.73 7.74 -23.37
N PHE A 44 -0.94 9.04 -23.18
CA PHE A 44 0.14 9.99 -22.93
C PHE A 44 -0.32 11.08 -21.95
N TRP A 45 0.65 11.64 -21.23
CA TRP A 45 0.39 12.66 -20.21
C TRP A 45 1.61 13.57 -20.01
N GLY A 46 1.37 14.73 -19.39
CA GLY A 46 2.40 15.65 -18.96
C GLY A 46 1.81 16.84 -18.21
N ALA A 47 2.63 17.86 -17.97
CA ALA A 47 2.28 19.05 -17.19
C ALA A 47 0.92 19.66 -17.56
N ARG A 48 0.58 19.74 -18.85
CA ARG A 48 -0.63 20.44 -19.32
C ARG A 48 -1.58 19.58 -20.12
N ARG A 49 -1.24 18.31 -20.37
CA ARG A 49 -1.98 17.47 -21.34
C ARG A 49 -2.13 16.06 -20.84
N ILE A 50 -3.30 15.50 -21.07
CA ILE A 50 -3.54 14.05 -21.05
C ILE A 50 -4.28 13.67 -22.33
N GLY A 51 -4.04 12.48 -22.85
CA GLY A 51 -4.72 12.03 -24.05
C GLY A 51 -4.54 10.56 -24.34
N VAL A 52 -5.28 10.10 -25.34
CA VAL A 52 -5.28 8.71 -25.80
C VAL A 52 -5.40 8.67 -27.32
N SER A 53 -4.61 7.79 -27.93
CA SER A 53 -4.75 7.35 -29.32
C SER A 53 -5.08 5.86 -29.34
N LEU A 54 -5.99 5.43 -30.21
CA LEU A 54 -6.36 4.03 -30.37
C LEU A 54 -6.95 3.81 -31.77
N GLU A 55 -7.05 2.56 -32.20
CA GLU A 55 -7.72 2.18 -33.45
C GLU A 55 -9.09 1.56 -33.17
N ILE A 56 -10.11 1.93 -33.95
CA ILE A 56 -11.49 1.45 -33.82
C ILE A 56 -12.10 1.09 -35.18
N ASN A 57 -13.17 0.29 -35.15
CA ASN A 57 -14.01 0.07 -36.32
C ASN A 57 -14.80 1.32 -36.68
N ASP A 58 -15.08 1.50 -37.98
CA ASP A 58 -15.76 2.71 -38.49
C ASP A 58 -17.23 2.80 -38.07
N GLN A 59 -17.83 1.68 -37.66
CA GLN A 59 -19.21 1.60 -37.21
C GLN A 59 -19.44 0.40 -36.29
N ILE A 60 -20.46 0.53 -35.44
CA ILE A 60 -21.13 -0.60 -34.79
C ILE A 60 -22.05 -1.21 -35.83
N ALA A 61 -21.86 -2.50 -36.14
CA ALA A 61 -22.69 -3.19 -37.11
C ALA A 61 -24.15 -3.27 -36.65
N GLU A 62 -25.07 -3.30 -37.61
CA GLU A 62 -26.47 -3.60 -37.36
C GLU A 62 -26.59 -4.92 -36.59
N THR A 63 -27.36 -4.91 -35.51
CA THR A 63 -27.54 -6.10 -34.67
C THR A 63 -29.03 -6.35 -34.44
N THR A 64 -29.46 -7.59 -34.63
CA THR A 64 -30.81 -8.03 -34.30
C THR A 64 -30.84 -8.53 -32.85
N GLN A 65 -31.56 -7.85 -31.98
CA GLN A 65 -31.85 -8.31 -30.62
C GLN A 65 -33.16 -9.09 -30.62
N SER A 66 -33.13 -10.29 -30.04
CA SER A 66 -34.27 -11.19 -29.95
C SER A 66 -34.78 -11.22 -28.52
N GLU A 67 -35.96 -10.64 -28.28
CA GLU A 67 -36.62 -10.61 -26.98
C GLU A 67 -37.69 -11.69 -26.93
N ARG A 68 -37.50 -12.68 -26.04
CA ARG A 68 -38.45 -13.77 -25.88
C ARG A 68 -39.64 -13.31 -25.03
N GLY A 69 -40.79 -13.22 -25.67
CA GLY A 69 -42.07 -12.95 -25.06
C GLY A 69 -42.77 -14.19 -24.51
N PRO A 70 -44.06 -14.07 -24.16
CA PRO A 70 -44.83 -15.14 -23.55
C PRO A 70 -45.09 -16.30 -24.53
N ARG A 71 -45.42 -17.48 -23.98
CA ARG A 71 -45.81 -18.67 -24.77
C ARG A 71 -47.03 -18.40 -25.65
N GLU A 72 -47.17 -19.13 -26.74
CA GLU A 72 -48.35 -19.05 -27.62
C GLU A 72 -49.67 -19.25 -26.85
N SER A 73 -49.66 -20.15 -25.86
CA SER A 73 -50.80 -20.47 -25.01
C SER A 73 -51.02 -19.50 -23.84
N ALA A 74 -50.23 -18.44 -23.73
CA ALA A 74 -50.36 -17.48 -22.64
C ALA A 74 -51.62 -16.60 -22.80
N PRO A 75 -52.22 -16.12 -21.69
CA PRO A 75 -53.37 -15.22 -21.75
C PRO A 75 -53.08 -13.95 -22.57
N GLU A 76 -54.08 -13.42 -23.30
CA GLU A 76 -53.90 -12.23 -24.14
C GLU A 76 -53.37 -11.01 -23.38
N GLN A 77 -53.67 -10.89 -22.08
CA GLN A 77 -53.12 -9.84 -21.22
C GLN A 77 -51.58 -9.90 -21.10
N ALA A 78 -50.99 -11.10 -21.10
CA ALA A 78 -49.54 -11.27 -21.04
C ALA A 78 -48.87 -10.82 -22.35
N LEU A 79 -49.49 -11.12 -23.50
CA LEU A 79 -49.02 -10.67 -24.80
C LEU A 79 -49.18 -9.15 -24.94
N ALA A 80 -50.31 -8.58 -24.53
CA ALA A 80 -50.54 -7.14 -24.54
C ALA A 80 -49.57 -6.37 -23.63
N GLY A 81 -49.21 -6.95 -22.47
CA GLY A 81 -48.19 -6.40 -21.58
C GLY A 81 -46.79 -6.41 -22.20
N PHE A 82 -46.43 -7.49 -22.88
CA PHE A 82 -45.17 -7.59 -23.61
C PHE A 82 -45.08 -6.59 -24.78
N LEU A 83 -46.12 -6.49 -25.59
CA LEU A 83 -46.22 -5.52 -26.69
C LEU A 83 -46.14 -4.07 -26.18
N ARG A 84 -46.80 -3.74 -25.07
CA ARG A 84 -46.73 -2.40 -24.45
C ARG A 84 -45.34 -2.10 -23.89
N LYS A 85 -44.71 -3.05 -23.20
CA LYS A 85 -43.35 -2.91 -22.66
C LYS A 85 -42.33 -2.62 -23.76
N HIS A 86 -42.49 -3.27 -24.91
CA HIS A 86 -41.58 -3.15 -26.05
C HIS A 86 -42.17 -2.29 -27.18
N GLY A 87 -43.17 -1.43 -26.92
CA GLY A 87 -43.76 -0.52 -27.91
C GLY A 87 -43.92 -1.10 -29.32
N ALA A 88 -44.32 -2.37 -29.42
CA ALA A 88 -44.36 -3.14 -30.65
C ALA A 88 -45.80 -3.57 -30.96
N GLU A 89 -46.09 -3.77 -32.24
CA GLU A 89 -47.37 -4.32 -32.70
C GLU A 89 -47.29 -5.85 -32.83
N ARG A 90 -48.43 -6.54 -32.76
CA ARG A 90 -48.49 -8.01 -32.82
C ARG A 90 -47.87 -8.58 -34.10
N ASP A 91 -47.95 -7.84 -35.20
CA ASP A 91 -47.42 -8.21 -36.51
C ASP A 91 -45.88 -8.21 -36.57
N ALA A 92 -45.21 -7.61 -35.58
CA ALA A 92 -43.75 -7.62 -35.46
C ALA A 92 -43.21 -8.85 -34.71
N LEU A 93 -44.09 -9.73 -34.21
CA LEU A 93 -43.72 -10.93 -33.46
C LEU A 93 -43.64 -12.15 -34.37
N VAL A 94 -42.60 -12.97 -34.17
CA VAL A 94 -42.43 -14.27 -34.83
C VAL A 94 -42.61 -15.37 -33.79
N LEU A 95 -43.35 -16.43 -34.13
CA LEU A 95 -43.51 -17.58 -33.23
C LEU A 95 -42.33 -18.54 -33.40
N GLU A 96 -41.52 -18.70 -32.36
CA GLU A 96 -40.36 -19.58 -32.34
C GLU A 96 -40.41 -20.52 -31.13
N ASN A 97 -40.38 -21.83 -31.36
CA ASN A 97 -40.37 -22.87 -30.31
C ASN A 97 -41.50 -22.70 -29.26
N GLY A 98 -42.69 -22.25 -29.69
CA GLY A 98 -43.86 -22.06 -28.83
C GLY A 98 -43.87 -20.76 -28.01
N PHE A 99 -42.97 -19.82 -28.31
CA PHE A 99 -42.93 -18.48 -27.70
C PHE A 99 -43.04 -17.40 -28.78
N TRP A 100 -43.72 -16.30 -28.45
CA TRP A 100 -43.69 -15.10 -29.27
C TRP A 100 -42.35 -14.38 -29.07
N VAL A 101 -41.62 -14.13 -30.15
CA VAL A 101 -40.30 -13.49 -30.15
C VAL A 101 -40.38 -12.18 -30.90
N LEU A 102 -39.88 -11.11 -30.27
CA LEU A 102 -39.71 -9.82 -30.92
C LEU A 102 -38.26 -9.67 -31.38
N ASN A 103 -38.05 -9.66 -32.69
CA ASN A 103 -36.75 -9.38 -33.28
C ASN A 103 -36.67 -7.88 -33.60
N ARG A 104 -35.84 -7.14 -32.85
CA ARG A 104 -35.56 -5.72 -33.08
C ARG A 104 -34.21 -5.56 -33.74
N THR A 105 -34.22 -5.02 -34.95
CA THR A 105 -32.99 -4.58 -35.62
C THR A 105 -32.59 -3.22 -35.09
N LEU A 106 -31.45 -3.15 -34.42
CA LEU A 106 -30.82 -1.89 -34.04
C LEU A 106 -29.97 -1.41 -35.23
N PRO A 107 -30.21 -0.19 -35.76
CA PRO A 107 -29.48 0.30 -36.92
C PRO A 107 -27.99 0.43 -36.61
N ALA A 108 -27.16 0.33 -37.64
CA ALA A 108 -25.73 0.60 -37.52
C ALA A 108 -25.50 2.03 -37.00
N ILE A 109 -24.53 2.19 -36.10
CA ILE A 109 -24.13 3.47 -35.52
C ILE A 109 -22.71 3.76 -35.98
N THR A 110 -22.48 4.91 -36.60
CA THR A 110 -21.12 5.30 -37.01
C THR A 110 -20.24 5.55 -35.79
N ALA A 111 -18.93 5.31 -35.92
CA ALA A 111 -17.97 5.60 -34.85
C ALA A 111 -18.05 7.06 -34.38
N SER A 112 -18.17 8.01 -35.32
CA SER A 112 -18.33 9.44 -34.99
C SER A 112 -19.56 9.72 -34.11
N GLN A 113 -20.71 9.06 -34.38
CA GLN A 113 -21.91 9.22 -33.55
C GLN A 113 -21.72 8.63 -32.16
N GLN A 114 -21.13 7.43 -32.07
CA GLN A 114 -20.86 6.78 -30.80
C GLN A 114 -19.89 7.61 -29.94
N ILE A 115 -18.82 8.13 -30.53
CA ILE A 115 -17.85 9.01 -29.86
C ILE A 115 -18.55 10.27 -29.34
N ALA A 116 -19.28 10.99 -30.21
CA ALA A 116 -19.97 12.22 -29.83
C ALA A 116 -21.01 12.01 -28.71
N ALA A 117 -21.62 10.83 -28.65
CA ALA A 117 -22.59 10.48 -27.60
C ALA A 117 -21.95 10.09 -26.26
N THR A 118 -20.73 9.55 -26.26
CA THR A 118 -20.12 8.94 -25.06
C THR A 118 -19.07 9.82 -24.39
N ILE A 119 -18.20 10.47 -25.17
CA ILE A 119 -17.06 11.23 -24.65
C ILE A 119 -17.49 12.40 -23.74
N PRO A 120 -18.51 13.22 -24.05
CA PRO A 120 -18.91 14.32 -23.17
C PRO A 120 -19.27 13.86 -21.75
N GLY A 121 -20.09 12.81 -21.64
CA GLY A 121 -20.51 12.26 -20.36
C GLY A 121 -19.37 11.61 -19.57
N LEU A 122 -18.37 11.04 -20.26
CA LEU A 122 -17.14 10.54 -19.65
C LEU A 122 -16.34 11.70 -19.05
N LEU A 123 -16.13 12.79 -19.80
CA LEU A 123 -15.36 13.94 -19.32
C LEU A 123 -16.05 14.63 -18.11
N TRP A 124 -17.38 14.72 -18.10
CA TRP A 124 -18.12 15.22 -16.93
C TRP A 124 -17.92 14.38 -15.66
N ARG A 125 -17.68 13.07 -15.81
CA ARG A 125 -17.55 12.12 -14.71
C ARG A 125 -16.12 11.64 -14.50
N PHE A 126 -15.13 12.35 -15.06
CA PHE A 126 -13.75 11.91 -15.01
C PHE A 126 -13.22 11.87 -13.55
N PRO A 127 -12.60 10.77 -13.12
CA PRO A 127 -12.32 10.51 -11.70
C PRO A 127 -11.05 11.21 -11.21
N TRP A 128 -11.09 12.53 -11.05
CA TRP A 128 -9.99 13.26 -10.43
C TRP A 128 -9.95 13.06 -8.90
N PRO A 129 -8.80 12.72 -8.28
CA PRO A 129 -8.67 12.64 -6.82
C PRO A 129 -9.00 13.96 -6.12
N LYS A 130 -8.73 15.07 -6.80
CA LYS A 130 -9.13 16.41 -6.39
C LYS A 130 -9.46 17.23 -7.63
N SER A 131 -10.68 17.73 -7.68
CA SER A 131 -11.15 18.63 -8.74
C SER A 131 -11.39 20.03 -8.19
N MET A 132 -11.52 20.98 -9.11
CA MET A 132 -11.98 22.34 -8.84
C MET A 132 -13.05 22.74 -9.85
N ARG A 133 -13.86 23.71 -9.43
CA ARG A 133 -14.67 24.53 -10.34
C ARG A 133 -13.92 25.82 -10.62
N TRP A 134 -14.03 26.35 -11.83
CA TRP A 134 -13.45 27.66 -12.18
C TRP A 134 -14.49 28.51 -12.91
N GLY A 135 -14.19 29.78 -13.13
CA GLY A 135 -15.13 30.70 -13.76
C GLY A 135 -16.40 30.93 -12.95
N GLN A 136 -17.43 31.45 -13.62
CA GLN A 136 -18.77 31.67 -13.05
C GLN A 136 -19.79 30.92 -13.92
N GLY A 137 -20.78 30.30 -13.29
CA GLY A 137 -21.96 29.75 -13.99
C GLY A 137 -21.89 28.28 -14.45
N SER A 138 -20.76 27.58 -14.28
CA SER A 138 -20.64 26.15 -14.61
C SER A 138 -20.32 25.29 -13.38
N ALA A 139 -20.95 24.14 -13.30
CA ALA A 139 -20.71 23.05 -12.37
C ALA A 139 -19.64 22.06 -12.89
N PHE A 140 -19.13 22.25 -14.12
CA PHE A 140 -18.06 21.41 -14.68
C PHE A 140 -16.82 21.45 -13.79
N THR A 141 -16.31 20.26 -13.43
CA THR A 141 -15.15 20.13 -12.56
C THR A 141 -14.03 19.41 -13.25
N TRP A 142 -12.81 19.91 -13.07
CA TRP A 142 -11.58 19.32 -13.59
C TRP A 142 -10.44 19.56 -12.61
N VAL A 143 -9.30 18.89 -12.75
CA VAL A 143 -8.14 19.11 -11.88
C VAL A 143 -7.61 20.55 -11.94
N ARG A 144 -7.71 21.15 -13.12
CA ARG A 144 -7.30 22.51 -13.49
C ARG A 144 -8.16 23.00 -14.65
N PRO A 145 -8.25 24.31 -14.93
CA PRO A 145 -9.04 24.79 -16.06
C PRO A 145 -8.69 24.07 -17.37
N LEU A 146 -9.66 23.33 -17.91
CA LEU A 146 -9.55 22.70 -19.23
C LEU A 146 -9.68 23.79 -20.30
N ARG A 147 -8.74 23.82 -21.25
CA ARG A 147 -8.61 24.88 -22.25
C ARG A 147 -9.07 24.43 -23.63
N ARG A 148 -8.68 23.23 -24.06
CA ARG A 148 -9.04 22.67 -25.38
C ARG A 148 -9.31 21.18 -25.28
N VAL A 149 -10.22 20.72 -26.14
CA VAL A 149 -10.54 19.30 -26.34
C VAL A 149 -10.35 19.00 -27.82
N ILE A 150 -9.40 18.14 -28.16
CA ILE A 150 -9.16 17.70 -29.52
C ILE A 150 -9.77 16.32 -29.66
N CYS A 151 -10.64 16.13 -30.64
CA CYS A 151 -11.32 14.86 -30.86
C CYS A 151 -11.36 14.56 -32.36
N LEU A 152 -10.52 13.63 -32.80
CA LEU A 152 -10.38 13.28 -34.21
C LEU A 152 -10.69 11.81 -34.44
N LEU A 153 -11.28 11.51 -35.60
CA LEU A 153 -11.44 10.19 -36.17
C LEU A 153 -10.91 10.21 -37.60
N ASP A 154 -9.82 9.48 -37.86
CA ASP A 154 -9.13 9.44 -39.15
C ASP A 154 -8.80 10.85 -39.69
N GLY A 155 -8.26 11.68 -38.79
CA GLY A 155 -7.91 13.08 -39.03
C GLY A 155 -9.08 14.05 -39.21
N LYS A 156 -10.32 13.59 -39.06
CA LYS A 156 -11.52 14.43 -39.14
C LYS A 156 -12.04 14.76 -37.76
N LEU A 157 -12.47 16.01 -37.56
CA LEU A 157 -13.13 16.44 -36.33
C LEU A 157 -14.39 15.61 -36.07
N VAL A 158 -14.50 15.07 -34.86
CA VAL A 158 -15.76 14.56 -34.31
C VAL A 158 -16.38 15.66 -33.44
N PRO A 159 -17.42 16.36 -33.92
CA PRO A 159 -17.96 17.51 -33.21
C PRO A 159 -18.81 17.08 -32.02
N PHE A 160 -18.52 17.66 -30.85
CA PHE A 160 -19.41 17.64 -29.69
C PHE A 160 -19.18 18.89 -28.83
N SER A 161 -20.14 19.16 -27.96
CA SER A 161 -20.04 20.17 -26.90
C SER A 161 -20.06 19.49 -25.54
N LEU A 162 -19.37 20.06 -24.55
CA LEU A 162 -19.53 19.66 -23.15
C LEU A 162 -20.75 20.31 -22.48
N ALA A 163 -21.42 21.24 -23.17
CA ALA A 163 -22.63 21.87 -22.65
C ALA A 163 -23.74 20.83 -22.38
N THR A 164 -24.52 21.08 -21.34
CA THR A 164 -25.76 20.38 -21.00
C THR A 164 -26.91 21.38 -20.98
N ASP A 165 -28.15 20.92 -20.86
CA ASP A 165 -29.33 21.80 -20.84
C ASP A 165 -29.28 22.90 -19.76
N ALA A 166 -28.51 22.69 -18.69
CA ALA A 166 -28.40 23.60 -17.55
C ALA A 166 -27.03 24.29 -17.41
N ASP A 167 -26.06 23.96 -18.27
CA ASP A 167 -24.65 24.32 -18.06
C ASP A 167 -23.90 24.47 -19.38
N ASP A 168 -23.21 25.59 -19.60
CA ASP A 168 -22.46 25.85 -20.82
C ASP A 168 -21.08 25.17 -20.87
N ALA A 169 -20.65 24.54 -19.77
CA ALA A 169 -19.35 23.92 -19.58
C ALA A 169 -18.18 24.83 -20.02
N HIS A 170 -18.28 26.14 -19.74
CA HIS A 170 -17.31 27.15 -20.18
C HIS A 170 -17.16 27.28 -21.71
N GLY A 171 -18.17 26.86 -22.47
CA GLY A 171 -18.14 26.88 -23.94
C GLY A 171 -17.15 25.86 -24.54
N LEU A 172 -16.78 24.83 -23.78
CA LEU A 172 -15.84 23.81 -24.24
C LEU A 172 -16.47 22.93 -25.33
N VAL A 173 -15.87 22.98 -26.51
CA VAL A 173 -16.25 22.19 -27.68
C VAL A 173 -15.06 21.42 -28.23
N ALA A 174 -15.32 20.30 -28.90
CA ALA A 174 -14.30 19.57 -29.62
C ALA A 174 -13.75 20.41 -30.79
N GLY A 175 -12.44 20.40 -30.97
CA GLY A 175 -11.73 21.09 -32.05
C GLY A 175 -10.56 20.27 -32.60
N THR A 176 -9.75 20.91 -33.44
CA THR A 176 -8.59 20.28 -34.10
C THR A 176 -7.26 20.92 -33.71
N GLN A 177 -7.26 21.98 -32.90
CA GLN A 177 -6.05 22.76 -32.64
C GLN A 177 -5.48 22.53 -31.24
N THR A 178 -4.15 22.46 -31.17
CA THR A 178 -3.37 22.50 -29.94
C THR A 178 -2.30 23.58 -30.02
N GLU A 179 -1.47 23.71 -28.99
CA GLU A 179 -0.30 24.60 -28.99
C GLU A 179 0.94 23.84 -28.48
N GLY A 180 2.12 24.39 -28.75
CA GLY A 180 3.37 23.88 -28.21
C GLY A 180 3.63 24.33 -26.77
N HIS A 181 4.91 24.53 -26.47
CA HIS A 181 5.35 25.02 -25.17
C HIS A 181 4.89 26.47 -24.94
N ARG A 182 4.34 26.73 -23.75
CA ARG A 182 3.69 28.01 -23.39
C ARG A 182 4.51 29.26 -23.68
N PHE A 183 5.83 29.17 -23.52
CA PHE A 183 6.72 30.33 -23.58
C PHE A 183 7.58 30.39 -24.84
N THR A 184 7.89 29.23 -25.43
CA THR A 184 8.86 29.13 -26.53
C THR A 184 8.23 28.78 -27.87
N ALA A 185 6.99 28.30 -27.88
CA ALA A 185 6.22 27.99 -29.08
C ALA A 185 4.70 28.04 -28.79
N PRO A 186 4.14 29.20 -28.39
CA PRO A 186 2.73 29.33 -28.00
C PRO A 186 1.74 29.30 -29.17
N GLU A 187 2.22 29.30 -30.41
CA GLU A 187 1.37 29.37 -31.59
C GLU A 187 0.54 28.09 -31.74
N ALA A 188 -0.76 28.27 -31.97
CA ALA A 188 -1.66 27.15 -32.20
C ALA A 188 -1.42 26.51 -33.58
N PHE A 189 -1.55 25.19 -33.66
CA PHE A 189 -1.45 24.42 -34.90
C PHE A 189 -2.54 23.35 -34.97
N GLU A 190 -2.87 22.94 -36.18
CA GLU A 190 -3.88 21.93 -36.46
C GLU A 190 -3.31 20.51 -36.32
N VAL A 191 -4.09 19.64 -35.69
CA VAL A 191 -3.79 18.23 -35.47
C VAL A 191 -4.62 17.39 -36.43
N THR A 192 -3.97 16.42 -37.06
CA THR A 192 -4.53 15.54 -38.11
C THR A 192 -4.29 14.06 -37.83
N SER A 193 -3.31 13.73 -36.99
CA SER A 193 -3.05 12.35 -36.53
C SER A 193 -2.22 12.36 -35.25
N PHE A 194 -2.14 11.21 -34.56
CA PHE A 194 -1.29 11.07 -33.38
C PHE A 194 0.20 11.23 -33.72
N GLU A 195 0.65 10.70 -34.86
CA GLU A 195 2.05 10.82 -35.27
C GLU A 195 2.44 12.26 -35.61
N GLN A 196 1.55 12.99 -36.28
CA GLN A 196 1.74 14.41 -36.54
C GLN A 196 1.70 15.24 -35.25
N LEU A 197 0.79 14.94 -34.32
CA LEU A 197 0.78 15.58 -32.99
C LEU A 197 2.13 15.41 -32.29
N ARG A 198 2.66 14.18 -32.24
CA ARG A 198 3.91 13.85 -31.56
C ARG A 198 5.11 14.61 -32.15
N SER A 199 5.23 14.60 -33.48
CA SER A 199 6.32 15.28 -34.19
C SER A 199 6.24 16.81 -34.09
N GLU A 200 5.05 17.39 -34.27
CA GLU A 200 4.84 18.84 -34.20
C GLU A 200 5.01 19.39 -32.78
N LEU A 201 4.57 18.65 -31.75
CA LEU A 201 4.80 19.01 -30.35
C LEU A 201 6.28 18.96 -30.02
N PHE A 202 7.01 17.93 -30.45
CA PHE A 202 8.45 17.86 -30.24
C PHE A 202 9.20 19.04 -30.90
N ALA A 203 8.86 19.36 -32.15
CA ALA A 203 9.40 20.53 -32.85
C ALA A 203 9.07 21.85 -32.12
N ARG A 204 7.93 21.91 -31.44
CA ARG A 204 7.47 23.04 -30.61
C ARG A 204 7.79 22.88 -29.12
N LYS A 205 8.85 22.14 -28.82
CA LYS A 205 9.42 22.04 -27.46
C LYS A 205 8.46 21.39 -26.45
N VAL A 206 7.78 20.31 -26.83
CA VAL A 206 6.98 19.50 -25.92
C VAL A 206 7.29 18.03 -26.18
N VAL A 207 7.89 17.35 -25.20
CA VAL A 207 8.12 15.91 -25.23
C VAL A 207 6.83 15.23 -24.78
N LEU A 208 6.02 14.70 -25.71
CA LEU A 208 4.71 14.15 -25.39
C LEU A 208 4.79 12.85 -24.57
N ASP A 209 5.71 11.96 -24.93
CA ASP A 209 5.87 10.64 -24.33
C ASP A 209 6.52 10.73 -22.94
N PRO A 210 5.85 10.23 -21.88
CA PRO A 210 6.39 10.26 -20.52
C PRO A 210 7.67 9.44 -20.36
N ALA A 211 7.80 8.28 -21.03
CA ALA A 211 9.00 7.44 -20.95
C ALA A 211 10.19 8.10 -21.64
N GLN A 212 9.95 8.72 -22.80
CA GLN A 212 10.98 9.51 -23.48
C GLN A 212 11.48 10.67 -22.61
N ARG A 213 10.54 11.37 -21.95
CA ARG A 213 10.86 12.50 -21.09
C ARG A 213 11.68 12.10 -19.87
N LEU A 214 11.35 10.97 -19.26
CA LEU A 214 12.15 10.38 -18.17
C LEU A 214 13.58 10.09 -18.62
N SER A 215 13.77 9.51 -19.81
CA SER A 215 15.12 9.25 -20.35
C SER A 215 15.90 10.54 -20.52
N ILE A 216 15.32 11.56 -21.17
CA ILE A 216 15.98 12.85 -21.39
C ILE A 216 16.43 13.48 -20.06
N ILE A 217 15.60 13.42 -19.03
CA ILE A 217 15.94 13.92 -17.70
C ILE A 217 17.10 13.13 -17.09
N ARG A 218 17.03 11.79 -17.07
CA ARG A 218 18.08 10.93 -16.52
C ARG A 218 19.41 11.15 -17.22
N ASP A 219 19.40 11.07 -18.54
CA ASP A 219 20.59 11.21 -19.38
C ASP A 219 21.20 12.60 -19.24
N GLY A 220 20.34 13.64 -19.18
CA GLY A 220 20.75 15.01 -18.96
C GLY A 220 21.41 15.23 -17.59
N LEU A 221 20.80 14.73 -16.51
CA LEU A 221 21.37 14.85 -15.16
C LEU A 221 22.70 14.09 -15.04
N GLN A 222 22.76 12.87 -15.59
CA GLN A 222 23.96 12.06 -15.61
C GLN A 222 25.09 12.76 -16.38
N ALA A 223 24.81 13.31 -17.56
CA ALA A 223 25.79 14.05 -18.35
C ALA A 223 26.32 15.30 -17.61
N GLN A 224 25.47 16.00 -16.85
CA GLN A 224 25.93 17.13 -16.04
C GLN A 224 26.83 16.68 -14.88
N ALA A 225 26.49 15.58 -14.21
CA ALA A 225 27.30 15.00 -13.14
C ALA A 225 28.67 14.55 -13.65
N GLU A 226 28.72 13.83 -14.77
CA GLU A 226 29.96 13.35 -15.41
C GLU A 226 30.89 14.48 -15.83
N ARG A 227 30.35 15.55 -16.44
CA ARG A 227 31.15 16.74 -16.80
C ARG A 227 31.82 17.39 -15.60
N ALA A 228 31.20 17.31 -14.42
CA ALA A 228 31.74 17.81 -13.17
C ALA A 228 32.58 16.77 -12.39
N SER A 229 32.76 15.55 -12.92
CA SER A 229 33.38 14.42 -12.21
C SER A 229 32.70 14.10 -10.87
N LEU A 230 31.38 14.19 -10.85
CA LEU A 230 30.51 13.91 -9.70
C LEU A 230 29.56 12.76 -10.01
N THR A 231 28.96 12.20 -8.96
CA THR A 231 27.93 11.16 -9.07
C THR A 231 26.58 11.73 -8.64
N LEU A 232 25.54 11.50 -9.43
CA LEU A 232 24.17 11.87 -9.06
C LEU A 232 23.66 10.99 -7.91
N VAL A 233 23.03 11.58 -6.89
CA VAL A 233 22.27 10.81 -5.90
C VAL A 233 21.00 10.31 -6.58
N GLN A 234 20.86 8.99 -6.73
CA GLN A 234 19.72 8.39 -7.41
C GLN A 234 18.41 8.70 -6.67
N ASP A 235 17.44 9.17 -7.43
CA ASP A 235 16.12 9.51 -6.90
C ASP A 235 15.03 9.43 -7.98
N ASP A 236 14.61 8.22 -8.30
CA ASP A 236 13.64 7.98 -9.37
C ASP A 236 12.31 8.70 -9.15
N LYS A 237 11.85 8.81 -7.90
CA LYS A 237 10.61 9.52 -7.58
C LYS A 237 10.68 11.00 -7.93
N LEU A 238 11.82 11.65 -7.74
CA LEU A 238 11.99 13.05 -8.13
C LEU A 238 12.18 13.20 -9.64
N VAL A 239 12.85 12.25 -10.29
CA VAL A 239 12.88 12.20 -11.76
C VAL A 239 11.47 12.12 -12.33
N GLU A 240 10.63 11.25 -11.78
CA GLU A 240 9.20 11.12 -12.13
C GLU A 240 8.41 12.40 -11.86
N GLU A 241 8.56 12.99 -10.67
CA GLU A 241 7.88 14.24 -10.32
C GLU A 241 8.26 15.36 -11.31
N VAL A 242 9.55 15.55 -11.55
CA VAL A 242 10.08 16.61 -12.42
C VAL A 242 9.72 16.38 -13.89
N SER A 243 9.63 15.13 -14.34
CA SER A 243 9.07 14.78 -15.65
C SER A 243 7.64 15.30 -15.82
N GLY A 244 6.84 15.26 -14.76
CA GLY A 244 5.50 15.86 -14.75
C GLY A 244 5.48 17.39 -14.68
N LEU A 245 6.59 18.05 -14.34
CA LEU A 245 6.67 19.52 -14.20
C LEU A 245 7.24 20.22 -15.45
N ALA A 246 8.02 19.51 -16.27
CA ALA A 246 8.62 20.06 -17.49
C ALA A 246 8.00 19.42 -18.74
N GLU A 247 7.61 20.23 -19.72
CA GLU A 247 7.28 19.80 -21.07
C GLU A 247 8.52 19.68 -21.97
N TRP A 248 9.56 20.50 -21.70
CA TRP A 248 10.86 20.47 -22.37
C TRP A 248 12.00 20.44 -21.36
N PRO A 249 12.38 19.25 -20.86
CA PRO A 249 13.38 19.15 -19.80
C PRO A 249 14.79 19.49 -20.29
N VAL A 250 15.44 20.42 -19.59
CA VAL A 250 16.85 20.78 -19.78
C VAL A 250 17.59 20.68 -18.45
N ALA A 251 18.53 19.74 -18.34
CA ALA A 251 19.32 19.56 -17.12
C ALA A 251 20.44 20.61 -16.99
N LEU A 252 20.47 21.30 -15.86
CA LEU A 252 21.45 22.32 -15.50
C LEU A 252 22.12 21.98 -14.17
N LEU A 253 23.34 22.49 -13.99
CA LEU A 253 24.15 22.30 -12.80
C LEU A 253 24.45 23.66 -12.16
N GLY A 254 24.15 23.80 -10.87
CA GLY A 254 24.49 24.97 -10.06
C GLY A 254 25.47 24.62 -8.95
N ARG A 255 26.11 25.65 -8.39
CA ARG A 255 27.05 25.53 -7.28
C ARG A 255 26.41 25.90 -5.94
N ILE A 256 26.75 25.14 -4.91
CA ILE A 256 26.46 25.46 -3.51
C ILE A 256 27.63 26.25 -2.94
N ASP A 257 27.34 27.33 -2.21
CA ASP A 257 28.36 28.13 -1.53
C ASP A 257 29.08 27.29 -0.46
N ASP A 258 30.41 27.36 -0.41
CA ASP A 258 31.24 26.52 0.47
C ASP A 258 30.88 26.74 1.96
N ALA A 259 30.35 27.93 2.30
CA ALA A 259 29.90 28.30 3.64
C ALA A 259 28.69 27.51 4.17
N TYR A 260 28.03 26.70 3.33
CA TYR A 260 26.89 25.86 3.73
C TYR A 260 27.23 24.36 3.75
N MET A 261 28.43 23.98 3.30
CA MET A 261 28.82 22.57 3.16
C MET A 261 29.05 21.85 4.50
N ASP A 262 29.09 22.60 5.61
CA ASP A 262 29.12 22.09 6.98
C ASP A 262 27.71 21.93 7.61
N LEU A 263 26.65 22.26 6.88
CA LEU A 263 25.30 21.87 7.29
C LEU A 263 25.13 20.34 7.20
N PRO A 264 24.28 19.75 8.07
CA PRO A 264 23.92 18.35 7.93
C PRO A 264 23.44 18.01 6.51
N PRO A 265 23.93 16.92 5.87
CA PRO A 265 23.53 16.53 4.53
C PRO A 265 22.02 16.37 4.35
N GLU A 266 21.31 15.87 5.37
CA GLU A 266 19.87 15.69 5.35
C GLU A 266 19.12 17.02 5.30
N VAL A 267 19.63 18.07 5.96
CA VAL A 267 19.08 19.43 5.90
C VAL A 267 19.21 19.99 4.49
N MET A 268 20.41 19.85 3.89
CA MET A 268 20.65 20.27 2.52
C MET A 268 19.75 19.51 1.54
N GLN A 269 19.65 18.20 1.70
CA GLN A 269 18.85 17.33 0.85
C GLN A 269 17.36 17.66 0.94
N VAL A 270 16.79 17.83 2.14
CA VAL A 270 15.37 18.18 2.31
C VAL A 270 15.07 19.53 1.67
N SER A 271 15.89 20.55 1.93
CA SER A 271 15.74 21.89 1.36
C SER A 271 15.82 21.87 -0.18
N MET A 272 16.74 21.08 -0.75
CA MET A 272 16.89 20.93 -2.19
C MET A 272 15.74 20.14 -2.82
N ARG A 273 15.46 18.94 -2.28
CA ARG A 273 14.50 17.98 -2.81
C ARG A 273 13.06 18.50 -2.71
N ILE A 274 12.61 18.81 -1.50
CA ILE A 274 11.20 19.07 -1.22
C ILE A 274 10.80 20.47 -1.71
N ASN A 275 11.62 21.47 -1.39
CA ASN A 275 11.23 22.86 -1.66
C ASN A 275 11.53 23.26 -3.11
N GLN A 276 12.62 22.75 -3.70
CA GLN A 276 13.12 23.22 -4.99
C GLN A 276 13.18 22.16 -6.10
N ARG A 277 12.96 20.87 -5.80
CA ARG A 277 13.05 19.76 -6.75
C ARG A 277 14.44 19.66 -7.39
N TYR A 278 15.46 19.95 -6.60
CA TYR A 278 16.86 19.81 -7.00
C TYR A 278 17.40 18.43 -6.61
N PHE A 279 18.35 17.96 -7.40
CA PHE A 279 19.06 16.70 -7.22
C PHE A 279 20.40 16.95 -6.53
N ALA A 280 20.68 16.15 -5.50
CA ALA A 280 21.97 16.17 -4.82
C ALA A 280 23.03 15.40 -5.64
N LEU A 281 24.28 15.83 -5.52
CA LEU A 281 25.43 15.14 -6.08
C LEU A 281 26.40 14.73 -4.98
N ARG A 282 27.22 13.72 -5.28
CA ARG A 282 28.29 13.22 -4.42
C ARG A 282 29.63 13.30 -5.12
N THR A 283 30.66 13.53 -4.32
CA THR A 283 32.06 13.38 -4.72
C THR A 283 32.43 11.89 -4.81
N ALA A 284 33.59 11.59 -5.40
CA ALA A 284 34.06 10.21 -5.57
C ALA A 284 34.27 9.45 -4.23
N ASP A 285 34.50 10.16 -3.12
CA ASP A 285 34.58 9.61 -1.76
C ASP A 285 33.20 9.46 -1.08
N GLY A 286 32.11 9.70 -1.79
CA GLY A 286 30.74 9.50 -1.32
C GLY A 286 30.15 10.64 -0.48
N LYS A 287 30.90 11.72 -0.26
CA LYS A 287 30.43 12.91 0.48
C LYS A 287 29.53 13.79 -0.38
N ALA A 288 28.76 14.67 0.28
CA ALA A 288 27.96 15.67 -0.42
C ALA A 288 28.87 16.60 -1.24
N ALA A 289 28.58 16.76 -2.53
CA ALA A 289 29.30 17.67 -3.41
C ALA A 289 28.76 19.10 -3.28
N PRO A 290 29.57 20.14 -3.51
CA PRO A 290 29.14 21.54 -3.49
C PRO A 290 28.37 21.92 -4.77
N HIS A 291 27.54 21.01 -5.28
CA HIS A 291 26.77 21.18 -6.50
C HIS A 291 25.39 20.58 -6.34
N PHE A 292 24.43 21.15 -7.07
CA PHE A 292 23.10 20.62 -7.23
C PHE A 292 22.72 20.64 -8.70
N ALA A 293 21.96 19.65 -9.14
CA ALA A 293 21.39 19.61 -10.48
C ALA A 293 19.89 19.92 -10.42
N PHE A 294 19.35 20.47 -11.49
CA PHE A 294 17.92 20.76 -11.60
C PHE A 294 17.49 20.74 -13.06
N ILE A 295 16.18 20.61 -13.29
CA ILE A 295 15.61 20.59 -14.63
C ILE A 295 14.88 21.91 -14.87
N ALA A 296 15.29 22.61 -15.92
CA ALA A 296 14.54 23.71 -16.49
C ALA A 296 13.55 23.20 -17.54
N ASN A 297 12.54 24.02 -17.84
CA ASN A 297 11.48 23.69 -18.80
C ASN A 297 11.65 24.40 -20.17
N MET A 298 12.86 24.85 -20.51
CA MET A 298 13.14 25.52 -21.78
C MET A 298 14.64 25.58 -22.06
N ASP A 299 14.98 25.78 -23.33
CA ASP A 299 16.34 26.09 -23.76
C ASP A 299 16.70 27.55 -23.46
N PHE A 300 17.99 27.83 -23.31
CA PHE A 300 18.51 29.17 -23.00
C PHE A 300 19.62 29.58 -23.97
N ALA A 301 19.56 30.81 -24.47
CA ALA A 301 20.57 31.34 -25.40
C ALA A 301 21.95 31.55 -24.74
N ASP A 302 22.00 31.77 -23.43
CA ASP A 302 23.21 31.93 -22.62
C ASP A 302 23.71 30.61 -22.00
N GLY A 303 23.22 29.47 -22.48
CA GLY A 303 23.53 28.17 -21.90
C GLY A 303 22.94 27.95 -20.49
N GLY A 304 22.03 28.82 -20.04
CA GLY A 304 21.35 28.73 -18.75
C GLY A 304 22.04 29.52 -17.64
N ALA A 305 23.04 30.35 -17.95
CA ALA A 305 23.83 31.07 -16.96
C ALA A 305 22.98 31.93 -16.00
N LEU A 306 22.03 32.72 -16.53
CA LEU A 306 21.11 33.51 -15.70
C LEU A 306 20.19 32.63 -14.85
N THR A 307 19.70 31.53 -15.41
CA THR A 307 18.83 30.57 -14.71
C THR A 307 19.58 29.88 -13.58
N ILE A 308 20.82 29.44 -13.82
CA ILE A 308 21.70 28.85 -12.81
C ILE A 308 21.92 29.86 -11.67
N ALA A 309 22.36 31.09 -11.98
CA ALA A 309 22.59 32.12 -10.97
C ALA A 309 21.34 32.47 -10.15
N GLY A 310 20.15 32.43 -10.78
CA GLY A 310 18.87 32.61 -10.11
C GLY A 310 18.57 31.49 -9.12
N ASN A 311 18.73 30.23 -9.53
CA ASN A 311 18.51 29.05 -8.67
C ASN A 311 19.55 28.98 -7.54
N GLU A 312 20.81 29.32 -7.80
CA GLU A 312 21.85 29.44 -6.76
C GLU A 312 21.50 30.50 -5.71
N ARG A 313 20.93 31.64 -6.12
CA ARG A 313 20.48 32.68 -5.18
C ARG A 313 19.31 32.19 -4.32
N VAL A 314 18.35 31.49 -4.91
CA VAL A 314 17.22 30.89 -4.18
C VAL A 314 17.73 29.88 -3.15
N LEU A 315 18.64 29.00 -3.56
CA LEU A 315 19.20 27.98 -2.68
C LEU A 315 20.03 28.60 -1.55
N ARG A 316 20.85 29.62 -1.85
CA ARG A 316 21.62 30.37 -0.84
C ARG A 316 20.70 30.95 0.24
N ALA A 317 19.59 31.57 -0.13
CA ALA A 317 18.63 32.10 0.83
C ALA A 317 18.07 31.00 1.74
N ARG A 318 17.68 29.85 1.16
CA ARG A 318 17.15 28.70 1.92
C ARG A 318 18.18 28.09 2.87
N PHE A 319 19.43 27.96 2.44
CA PHE A 319 20.50 27.46 3.31
C PHE A 319 20.93 28.49 4.37
N ALA A 320 20.79 29.79 4.11
CA ALA A 320 20.97 30.82 5.14
C ALA A 320 19.93 30.69 6.25
N ASP A 321 18.67 30.45 5.90
CA ASP A 321 17.60 30.20 6.88
C ASP A 321 17.87 28.93 7.69
N ALA A 322 18.22 27.82 7.01
CA ALA A 322 18.56 26.57 7.68
C ALA A 322 19.79 26.73 8.60
N ARG A 323 20.82 27.45 8.16
CA ARG A 323 22.00 27.77 8.98
C ARG A 323 21.64 28.59 10.21
N HIS A 324 20.77 29.58 10.06
CA HIS A 324 20.31 30.36 11.19
C HIS A 324 19.69 29.48 12.28
N PHE A 325 18.80 28.56 11.90
CA PHE A 325 18.21 27.61 12.85
C PHE A 325 19.26 26.66 13.45
N TRP A 326 20.14 26.09 12.63
CA TRP A 326 21.21 25.20 13.08
C TRP A 326 22.14 25.87 14.12
N ASP A 327 22.52 27.12 13.88
CA ASP A 327 23.39 27.87 14.78
C ASP A 327 22.66 28.34 16.04
N LEU A 328 21.38 28.69 15.92
CA LEU A 328 20.55 29.06 17.06
C LEU A 328 20.27 27.85 17.96
N ASP A 329 19.93 26.71 17.37
CA ASP A 329 19.48 25.54 18.09
C ASP A 329 20.60 24.94 18.96
N ARG A 330 21.84 24.94 18.45
CA ARG A 330 23.04 24.47 19.15
C ARG A 330 23.47 25.30 20.35
N LYS A 331 22.82 26.45 20.62
CA LYS A 331 23.09 27.26 21.83
C LYS A 331 22.45 26.69 23.09
N THR A 332 21.45 25.83 22.94
CA THR A 332 20.73 25.18 24.04
C THR A 332 20.80 23.68 23.87
N THR A 333 21.30 22.97 24.88
CA THR A 333 21.48 21.52 24.79
C THR A 333 20.15 20.81 24.58
N LEU A 334 20.19 19.64 23.94
CA LEU A 334 19.03 18.79 23.72
C LEU A 334 18.38 18.36 25.04
N ALA A 335 19.18 18.16 26.09
CA ALA A 335 18.70 17.82 27.43
C ALA A 335 17.89 18.97 28.06
N ASP A 336 18.36 20.22 27.94
CA ASP A 336 17.66 21.40 28.47
C ASP A 336 16.32 21.66 27.77
N ARG A 337 16.14 21.11 26.56
CA ARG A 337 14.90 21.22 25.78
C ARG A 337 13.81 20.23 26.20
N VAL A 338 14.14 19.18 26.96
CA VAL A 338 13.18 18.13 27.35
C VAL A 338 11.98 18.72 28.10
N ALA A 339 12.20 19.69 29.00
CA ALA A 339 11.13 20.32 29.77
C ALA A 339 10.14 21.10 28.89
N ALA A 340 10.57 21.61 27.73
CA ALA A 340 9.68 22.33 26.81
C ALA A 340 8.64 21.40 26.16
N LEU A 341 8.86 20.08 26.16
CA LEU A 341 7.89 19.11 25.66
C LEU A 341 6.61 19.04 26.50
N ASP A 342 6.62 19.53 27.74
CA ASP A 342 5.43 19.59 28.59
C ASP A 342 4.39 20.60 28.08
N ALA A 343 4.82 21.61 27.33
CA ALA A 343 3.93 22.56 26.69
C ALA A 343 3.35 22.05 25.36
N VAL A 344 3.88 20.96 24.81
CA VAL A 344 3.44 20.40 23.53
C VAL A 344 2.37 19.34 23.78
N THR A 345 1.12 19.61 23.41
CA THR A 345 0.04 18.63 23.52
C THR A 345 0.31 17.43 22.60
N PHE A 346 0.41 16.23 23.16
CA PHE A 346 0.42 15.00 22.37
C PHE A 346 -1.01 14.57 22.02
N HIS A 347 -1.86 14.48 23.04
CA HIS A 347 -3.26 14.15 22.88
C HIS A 347 -4.07 14.59 24.10
N ALA A 348 -5.32 15.03 23.92
CA ALA A 348 -6.14 15.58 25.00
C ALA A 348 -6.31 14.64 26.20
N ARG A 349 -6.36 13.32 25.97
CA ARG A 349 -6.49 12.29 27.03
C ARG A 349 -5.15 11.69 27.50
N LEU A 350 -4.07 11.85 26.74
CA LEU A 350 -2.75 11.28 27.07
C LEU A 350 -1.75 12.31 27.62
N GLY A 351 -2.10 13.60 27.55
CA GLY A 351 -1.30 14.70 28.05
C GLY A 351 -0.31 15.25 27.03
N SER A 352 0.84 15.71 27.56
CA SER A 352 1.91 16.35 26.79
C SER A 352 2.83 15.34 26.10
N GLN A 353 3.66 15.82 25.18
CA GLN A 353 4.79 15.06 24.64
C GLN A 353 5.81 14.73 25.73
N GLY A 354 5.99 15.59 26.73
CA GLY A 354 6.83 15.29 27.89
C GLY A 354 6.33 14.07 28.66
N ALA A 355 5.02 13.99 28.93
CA ALA A 355 4.39 12.83 29.55
C ALA A 355 4.56 11.56 28.71
N ARG A 356 4.45 11.68 27.37
CA ARG A 356 4.73 10.58 26.45
C ARG A 356 6.17 10.11 26.53
N VAL A 357 7.15 11.03 26.50
CA VAL A 357 8.57 10.70 26.60
C VAL A 357 8.87 9.91 27.87
N GLN A 358 8.28 10.27 29.02
CA GLN A 358 8.48 9.49 30.25
C GLN A 358 7.98 8.04 30.14
N ARG A 359 6.86 7.81 29.44
CA ARG A 359 6.39 6.43 29.16
C ARG A 359 7.36 5.69 28.25
N ILE A 360 7.89 6.34 27.22
CA ILE A 360 8.88 5.76 26.31
C ILE A 360 10.19 5.45 27.05
N VAL A 361 10.64 6.29 27.98
CA VAL A 361 11.84 6.04 28.82
C VAL A 361 11.66 4.75 29.62
N THR A 362 10.55 4.62 30.33
CA THR A 362 10.24 3.40 31.10
C THR A 362 10.19 2.17 30.20
N LEU A 363 9.46 2.26 29.09
CA LEU A 363 9.28 1.15 28.17
C LEU A 363 10.58 0.77 27.44
N SER A 364 11.44 1.72 27.11
CA SER A 364 12.75 1.46 26.50
C SER A 364 13.65 0.67 27.44
N GLY A 365 13.59 0.94 28.75
CA GLY A 365 14.26 0.13 29.76
C GLY A 365 13.73 -1.31 29.81
N ILE A 366 12.40 -1.49 29.78
CA ILE A 366 11.74 -2.80 29.80
C ILE A 366 12.10 -3.60 28.54
N VAL A 367 12.04 -2.96 27.37
CA VAL A 367 12.41 -3.60 26.09
C VAL A 367 13.89 -3.96 26.08
N ALA A 368 14.78 -3.06 26.50
CA ALA A 368 16.22 -3.34 26.59
C ALA A 368 16.51 -4.53 27.52
N GLN A 369 15.80 -4.64 28.64
CA GLN A 369 15.91 -5.80 29.54
C GLN A 369 15.39 -7.08 28.87
N ALA A 370 14.24 -7.04 28.19
CA ALA A 370 13.68 -8.18 27.46
C ALA A 370 14.58 -8.66 26.32
N LEU A 371 15.37 -7.75 25.74
CA LEU A 371 16.42 -8.04 24.74
C LEU A 371 17.70 -8.62 25.36
N GLY A 372 17.80 -8.72 26.69
CA GLY A 372 18.99 -9.22 27.37
C GLY A 372 20.19 -8.25 27.35
N LEU A 373 19.95 -6.95 27.17
CA LEU A 373 21.01 -5.94 27.16
C LEU A 373 21.56 -5.70 28.57
N ASP A 374 22.86 -5.39 28.67
CA ASP A 374 23.50 -5.07 29.94
C ASP A 374 23.01 -3.72 30.53
N ASP A 375 23.36 -3.45 31.79
CA ASP A 375 22.93 -2.24 32.49
C ASP A 375 23.39 -0.95 31.79
N THR A 376 24.53 -0.98 31.09
CA THR A 376 25.05 0.19 30.37
C THR A 376 24.14 0.50 29.19
N ALA A 377 23.85 -0.50 28.36
CA ALA A 377 22.97 -0.37 27.20
C ALA A 377 21.52 -0.04 27.61
N GLN A 378 21.02 -0.60 28.72
CA GLN A 378 19.72 -0.22 29.27
C GLN A 378 19.66 1.25 29.70
N ASN A 379 20.71 1.77 30.34
CA ASN A 379 20.79 3.18 30.71
C ASN A 379 20.94 4.09 29.49
N GLN A 380 21.69 3.66 28.48
CA GLN A 380 21.77 4.36 27.19
C GLN A 380 20.40 4.40 26.48
N ALA A 381 19.63 3.31 26.50
CA ALA A 381 18.28 3.28 25.92
C ALA A 381 17.33 4.25 26.64
N LYS A 382 17.36 4.30 27.98
CA LYS A 382 16.60 5.28 28.76
C LYS A 382 17.03 6.71 28.46
N ARG A 383 18.34 6.98 28.36
CA ARG A 383 18.88 8.31 28.03
C ARG A 383 18.46 8.74 26.62
N ALA A 384 18.59 7.86 25.63
CA ALA A 384 18.16 8.12 24.26
C ALA A 384 16.66 8.38 24.17
N ALA A 385 15.83 7.56 24.83
CA ALA A 385 14.39 7.75 24.90
C ALA A 385 13.99 9.11 25.48
N LEU A 386 14.71 9.58 26.51
CA LEU A 386 14.47 10.89 27.12
C LEU A 386 14.72 12.04 26.13
N LEU A 387 15.73 11.89 25.28
CA LEU A 387 16.15 12.90 24.31
C LEU A 387 15.44 12.78 22.95
N ALA A 388 14.85 11.62 22.64
CA ALA A 388 14.36 11.23 21.31
C ALA A 388 13.41 12.24 20.66
N LYS A 389 12.61 12.95 21.47
CA LYS A 389 11.61 13.92 20.98
C LYS A 389 11.97 15.38 21.27
N ALA A 390 13.10 15.65 21.94
CA ALA A 390 13.45 17.00 22.39
C ALA A 390 13.69 17.95 21.20
N ASP A 391 14.07 17.41 20.05
CA ASP A 391 14.27 18.18 18.82
C ASP A 391 12.96 18.76 18.24
N LEU A 392 11.79 18.26 18.61
CA LEU A 392 10.49 18.84 18.23
C LEU A 392 10.32 20.30 18.65
N THR A 393 11.13 20.77 19.61
CA THR A 393 11.12 22.15 20.12
C THR A 393 12.19 23.04 19.49
N THR A 394 12.91 22.52 18.49
CA THR A 394 14.00 23.23 17.80
C THR A 394 13.45 24.03 16.62
N GLY A 395 14.12 25.13 16.28
CA GLY A 395 13.75 25.93 15.11
C GLY A 395 13.89 25.14 13.81
N MET A 396 14.93 24.29 13.71
CA MET A 396 15.16 23.45 12.54
C MET A 396 14.00 22.48 12.30
N VAL A 397 13.50 21.78 13.32
CA VAL A 397 12.36 20.85 13.16
C VAL A 397 11.04 21.61 12.97
N GLY A 398 10.91 22.82 13.52
CA GLY A 398 9.79 23.71 13.24
C GLY A 398 9.67 24.10 11.77
N GLU A 399 10.81 24.41 11.12
CA GLU A 399 10.87 24.73 9.68
C GLU A 399 10.87 23.47 8.79
N PHE A 400 11.51 22.39 9.24
CA PHE A 400 11.67 21.14 8.49
C PHE A 400 11.21 19.92 9.33
N PRO A 401 9.89 19.68 9.46
CA PRO A 401 9.35 18.59 10.27
C PRO A 401 9.81 17.19 9.84
N GLU A 402 10.25 17.02 8.59
CA GLU A 402 10.78 15.77 8.04
C GLU A 402 12.11 15.33 8.69
N LEU A 403 12.83 16.28 9.31
CA LEU A 403 14.12 16.07 9.93
C LEU A 403 14.05 15.71 11.42
N GLN A 404 12.85 15.57 11.99
CA GLN A 404 12.67 15.11 13.36
C GLN A 404 13.35 13.75 13.61
N GLY A 405 13.84 13.55 14.83
CA GLY A 405 14.76 12.48 15.21
C GLY A 405 16.19 12.72 14.70
N ILE A 406 16.36 12.87 13.38
CA ILE A 406 17.67 13.04 12.73
C ILE A 406 18.42 14.24 13.32
N MET A 407 17.75 15.39 13.40
CA MET A 407 18.34 16.58 14.03
C MET A 407 18.63 16.36 15.51
N GLY A 408 17.74 15.67 16.23
CA GLY A 408 18.00 15.22 17.59
C GLY A 408 19.32 14.45 17.72
N GLY A 409 19.63 13.53 16.81
CA GLY A 409 20.91 12.81 16.82
C GLY A 409 22.11 13.72 16.57
N TYR A 410 22.00 14.67 15.65
CA TYR A 410 23.03 15.69 15.42
C TYR A 410 23.27 16.58 16.65
N TYR A 411 22.20 17.03 17.29
CA TYR A 411 22.29 17.84 18.52
C TYR A 411 22.85 17.02 19.68
N ALA A 412 22.44 15.76 19.85
CA ALA A 412 22.98 14.87 20.86
C ALA A 412 24.51 14.70 20.73
N ARG A 413 25.03 14.48 19.50
CA ARG A 413 26.49 14.40 19.28
C ARG A 413 27.19 15.74 19.53
N HIS A 414 26.58 16.85 19.09
CA HIS A 414 27.10 18.18 19.37
C HIS A 414 27.22 18.44 20.88
N ASP A 415 26.26 17.96 21.65
CA ASP A 415 26.19 18.10 23.11
C ASP A 415 26.96 17.01 23.86
N HIS A 416 27.79 16.23 23.15
CA HIS A 416 28.69 15.20 23.68
C HIS A 416 27.99 13.98 24.30
N GLU A 417 26.76 13.66 23.89
CA GLU A 417 26.18 12.34 24.14
C GLU A 417 26.97 11.26 23.37
N GLY A 418 27.02 10.03 23.92
CA GLY A 418 27.70 8.92 23.27
C GLY A 418 27.00 8.47 21.98
N ASP A 419 27.75 7.89 21.04
CA ASP A 419 27.24 7.52 19.70
C ASP A 419 25.98 6.64 19.77
N ALA A 420 25.96 5.62 20.64
CA ALA A 420 24.79 4.76 20.80
C ALA A 420 23.51 5.51 21.23
N VAL A 421 23.65 6.60 22.00
CA VAL A 421 22.51 7.45 22.40
C VAL A 421 22.09 8.33 21.24
N ALA A 422 23.04 8.98 20.57
CA ALA A 422 22.75 9.86 19.45
C ALA A 422 22.16 9.12 18.24
N ASP A 423 22.67 7.94 17.93
CA ASP A 423 22.15 7.03 16.90
C ASP A 423 20.71 6.64 17.23
N ALA A 424 20.45 6.19 18.47
CA ALA A 424 19.09 5.83 18.88
C ALA A 424 18.11 7.02 18.85
N VAL A 425 18.56 8.24 19.17
CA VAL A 425 17.76 9.46 19.00
C VAL A 425 17.45 9.71 17.52
N ALA A 426 18.40 9.53 16.60
CA ALA A 426 18.17 9.66 15.16
C ALA A 426 17.22 8.59 14.61
N GLU A 427 17.36 7.35 15.08
CA GLU A 427 16.78 6.15 14.49
C GLU A 427 15.47 5.71 15.11
N HIS A 428 15.00 6.31 16.21
CA HIS A 428 13.79 5.83 16.90
C HIS A 428 12.52 5.84 16.01
N TYR A 429 12.48 6.69 14.98
CA TYR A 429 11.42 6.70 13.97
C TYR A 429 11.57 5.64 12.88
N MET A 430 12.66 4.87 12.83
CA MET A 430 12.87 3.81 11.84
C MET A 430 12.17 2.50 12.24
N PRO A 431 11.56 1.77 11.28
CA PRO A 431 11.34 2.17 9.89
C PRO A 431 10.17 3.17 9.77
N ARG A 432 10.32 4.18 8.91
CA ARG A 432 9.28 5.20 8.61
C ARG A 432 8.27 4.73 7.55
N GLY A 433 8.58 3.65 6.84
CA GLY A 433 7.76 3.07 5.77
C GLY A 433 8.07 1.59 5.51
N LEU A 434 7.36 0.98 4.56
CA LEU A 434 7.49 -0.45 4.23
C LEU A 434 8.86 -0.81 3.62
N ASN A 435 9.47 0.11 2.88
CA ASN A 435 10.74 -0.11 2.18
C ASN A 435 11.92 0.58 2.88
N ASP A 436 11.69 1.15 4.07
CA ASP A 436 12.72 1.84 4.84
C ASP A 436 13.54 0.84 5.65
N ASP A 437 14.78 1.17 6.01
CA ASP A 437 15.61 0.30 6.83
C ASP A 437 15.10 0.23 8.28
N THR A 438 15.37 -0.87 8.95
CA THR A 438 15.12 -1.04 10.39
C THR A 438 16.36 -0.69 11.20
N PRO A 439 16.22 -0.13 12.42
CA PRO A 439 17.35 0.03 13.32
C PRO A 439 18.00 -1.33 13.62
N ARG A 440 19.33 -1.33 13.72
CA ARG A 440 20.14 -2.54 13.96
C ARG A 440 20.91 -2.49 15.28
N ALA A 441 21.31 -1.29 15.71
CA ALA A 441 22.00 -1.13 16.97
C ALA A 441 21.06 -1.47 18.15
N PRO A 442 21.50 -2.23 19.17
CA PRO A 442 20.62 -2.70 20.25
C PRO A 442 19.87 -1.58 20.99
N VAL A 443 20.55 -0.45 21.24
CA VAL A 443 19.95 0.73 21.89
C VAL A 443 18.86 1.35 21.00
N SER A 444 19.14 1.53 19.70
CA SER A 444 18.16 2.04 18.73
C SER A 444 16.94 1.13 18.60
N VAL A 445 17.15 -0.19 18.54
CA VAL A 445 16.07 -1.19 18.49
C VAL A 445 15.16 -1.06 19.71
N ALA A 446 15.73 -0.94 20.92
CA ALA A 446 14.95 -0.81 22.14
C ALA A 446 14.07 0.45 22.15
N VAL A 447 14.62 1.61 21.77
CA VAL A 447 13.89 2.89 21.75
C VAL A 447 12.84 2.92 20.63
N ALA A 448 13.17 2.40 19.44
CA ALA A 448 12.25 2.37 18.30
C ALA A 448 11.04 1.45 18.53
N LEU A 449 11.24 0.31 19.23
CA LEU A 449 10.15 -0.56 19.67
C LEU A 449 9.31 0.12 20.76
N ALA A 450 9.94 0.74 21.75
CA ALA A 450 9.25 1.43 22.84
C ALA A 450 8.35 2.58 22.34
N ASP A 451 8.85 3.44 21.44
CA ASP A 451 8.04 4.56 20.88
C ASP A 451 6.78 4.07 20.17
N ARG A 452 6.87 2.96 19.42
CA ARG A 452 5.75 2.37 18.68
C ARG A 452 4.79 1.59 19.57
N LEU A 453 5.31 0.85 20.55
CA LEU A 453 4.50 0.12 21.52
C LEU A 453 3.71 1.11 22.38
N ASP A 454 4.32 2.21 22.85
CA ASP A 454 3.60 3.29 23.54
C ASP A 454 2.48 3.85 22.66
N LEU A 455 2.78 4.18 21.40
CA LEU A 455 1.80 4.73 20.46
C LEU A 455 0.61 3.78 20.26
N LEU A 456 0.86 2.53 19.90
CA LEU A 456 -0.21 1.55 19.66
C LEU A 456 -1.04 1.31 20.91
N THR A 457 -0.39 1.01 22.03
CA THR A 457 -1.07 0.70 23.29
C THR A 457 -1.90 1.90 23.76
N ALA A 458 -1.36 3.13 23.69
CA ALA A 458 -2.08 4.33 24.11
C ALA A 458 -3.33 4.60 23.25
N PHE A 459 -3.24 4.47 21.93
CA PHE A 459 -4.39 4.73 21.04
C PHE A 459 -5.47 3.66 21.12
N PHE A 460 -5.08 2.38 21.24
CA PHE A 460 -6.03 1.30 21.49
C PHE A 460 -6.73 1.46 22.85
N ALA A 461 -6.01 1.86 23.90
CA ALA A 461 -6.59 2.17 25.21
C ALA A 461 -7.63 3.30 25.19
N MET A 462 -7.48 4.24 24.26
CA MET A 462 -8.45 5.32 24.08
C MET A 462 -9.68 4.91 23.26
N GLY A 463 -9.62 3.79 22.55
CA GLY A 463 -10.63 3.38 21.58
C GLY A 463 -10.49 4.09 20.22
N GLU A 464 -9.32 4.66 19.92
CA GLU A 464 -9.04 5.35 18.66
C GLU A 464 -8.27 4.42 17.71
N THR A 465 -8.96 3.40 17.20
CA THR A 465 -8.40 2.37 16.33
C THR A 465 -8.60 2.68 14.84
N PRO A 466 -7.79 2.12 13.92
CA PRO A 466 -7.92 2.38 12.49
C PRO A 466 -9.24 1.83 11.93
N SER A 467 -9.96 2.61 11.12
CA SER A 467 -11.20 2.19 10.47
C SER A 467 -10.96 1.78 9.02
N GLY A 468 -11.93 1.10 8.38
CA GLY A 468 -11.82 0.70 6.97
C GLY A 468 -11.54 1.86 6.00
N SER A 469 -11.92 3.09 6.36
CA SER A 469 -11.77 4.29 5.53
C SER A 469 -10.56 5.17 5.89
N GLY A 470 -9.83 4.89 6.98
CA GLY A 470 -8.71 5.75 7.37
C GLY A 470 -7.85 5.21 8.51
N ASP A 471 -6.63 5.74 8.61
CA ASP A 471 -5.69 5.51 9.71
C ASP A 471 -5.03 6.84 10.08
N PRO A 472 -5.75 7.73 10.79
CA PRO A 472 -5.31 9.12 11.01
C PRO A 472 -4.02 9.22 11.83
N TYR A 473 -3.73 8.22 12.65
CA TYR A 473 -2.55 8.18 13.53
C TYR A 473 -1.47 7.20 13.07
N ALA A 474 -1.60 6.67 11.84
CA ALA A 474 -0.67 5.73 11.23
C ALA A 474 -0.40 4.48 12.08
N LEU A 475 -1.40 3.96 12.81
CA LEU A 475 -1.25 2.81 13.70
C LEU A 475 -0.97 1.52 12.92
N ARG A 476 -1.51 1.36 11.69
CA ARG A 476 -1.15 0.23 10.81
C ARG A 476 0.33 0.26 10.48
N ARG A 477 0.88 1.45 10.23
CA ARG A 477 2.31 1.64 9.94
C ARG A 477 3.17 1.37 11.17
N ALA A 478 2.75 1.82 12.35
CA ALA A 478 3.44 1.53 13.61
C ALA A 478 3.50 0.03 13.91
N ALA A 479 2.38 -0.69 13.73
CA ALA A 479 2.30 -2.15 13.89
C ALA A 479 3.23 -2.89 12.92
N LEU A 480 3.22 -2.52 11.64
CA LEU A 480 4.14 -3.09 10.65
C LEU A 480 5.60 -2.77 10.99
N GLY A 481 5.89 -1.58 11.53
CA GLY A 481 7.23 -1.22 12.00
C GLY A 481 7.72 -2.12 13.14
N ILE A 482 6.88 -2.43 14.13
CA ILE A 482 7.22 -3.37 15.21
C ILE A 482 7.52 -4.76 14.64
N ILE A 483 6.63 -5.28 13.77
CA ILE A 483 6.79 -6.59 13.14
C ILE A 483 8.12 -6.66 12.38
N ARG A 484 8.44 -5.64 11.59
CA ARG A 484 9.69 -5.56 10.83
C ARG A 484 10.91 -5.48 11.73
N ILE A 485 10.92 -4.63 12.76
CA ILE A 485 12.05 -4.56 13.70
C ILE A 485 12.32 -5.92 14.35
N ILE A 486 11.28 -6.63 14.76
CA ILE A 486 11.39 -7.97 15.37
C ILE A 486 11.93 -8.99 14.37
N ARG A 487 11.34 -9.06 13.17
CA ARG A 487 11.73 -10.04 12.14
C ARG A 487 13.12 -9.77 11.57
N ASP A 488 13.39 -8.53 11.19
CA ASP A 488 14.64 -8.17 10.52
C ASP A 488 15.83 -8.39 11.46
N ASN A 489 15.65 -8.21 12.78
CA ASN A 489 16.67 -8.44 13.80
C ASN A 489 16.56 -9.80 14.53
N GLN A 490 15.60 -10.66 14.16
CA GLN A 490 15.37 -11.99 14.78
C GLN A 490 15.20 -11.94 16.30
N LEU A 491 14.39 -11.00 16.80
CA LEU A 491 14.21 -10.74 18.23
C LEU A 491 13.22 -11.74 18.86
N ARG A 492 13.69 -12.51 19.85
CA ARG A 492 12.86 -13.41 20.67
C ARG A 492 12.23 -12.60 21.82
N LEU A 493 11.05 -12.04 21.60
CA LEU A 493 10.35 -11.19 22.55
C LEU A 493 8.94 -11.71 22.81
N ASP A 494 8.45 -11.57 24.04
CA ASP A 494 7.03 -11.74 24.35
C ASP A 494 6.29 -10.40 24.13
N LEU A 495 5.74 -10.23 22.94
CA LEU A 495 5.05 -9.00 22.56
C LEU A 495 3.77 -8.76 23.39
N THR A 496 3.09 -9.83 23.82
CA THR A 496 1.90 -9.73 24.65
C THR A 496 2.25 -9.18 26.04
N ALA A 497 3.35 -9.67 26.64
CA ALA A 497 3.87 -9.14 27.88
C ALA A 497 4.32 -7.67 27.74
N LEU A 498 5.01 -7.32 26.65
CA LEU A 498 5.44 -5.94 26.41
C LEU A 498 4.25 -4.98 26.23
N ILE A 499 3.18 -5.40 25.55
CA ILE A 499 1.94 -4.62 25.43
C ILE A 499 1.31 -4.41 26.81
N ALA A 500 1.24 -5.46 27.63
CA ALA A 500 0.71 -5.35 28.99
C ALA A 500 1.53 -4.37 29.85
N GLN A 501 2.86 -4.42 29.77
CA GLN A 501 3.74 -3.46 30.45
C GLN A 501 3.54 -2.03 29.94
N ALA A 502 3.41 -1.84 28.63
CA ALA A 502 3.10 -0.54 28.04
C ALA A 502 1.74 -0.01 28.53
N ALA A 503 0.75 -0.88 28.70
CA ALA A 503 -0.59 -0.50 29.18
C ALA A 503 -0.54 -0.04 30.65
N GLN A 504 0.26 -0.69 31.49
CA GLN A 504 0.45 -0.27 32.89
C GLN A 504 1.12 1.10 33.02
N ASN A 505 1.91 1.51 32.02
CA ASN A 505 2.53 2.83 31.97
C ASN A 505 1.56 3.96 31.55
N LEU A 506 0.33 3.64 31.15
CA LEU A 506 -0.69 4.63 30.83
C LEU A 506 -1.31 5.25 32.10
N PRO A 507 -1.97 6.43 31.98
CA PRO A 507 -2.81 6.97 33.04
C PRO A 507 -3.82 5.93 33.54
N GLU A 508 -4.11 5.94 34.85
CA GLU A 508 -4.90 4.89 35.52
C GLU A 508 -6.22 4.55 34.82
N GLY A 509 -6.97 5.57 34.36
CA GLY A 509 -8.24 5.39 33.64
C GLY A 509 -8.14 4.81 32.23
N LEU A 510 -6.94 4.51 31.72
CA LEU A 510 -6.68 3.96 30.39
C LEU A 510 -6.04 2.57 30.43
N ARG A 511 -5.58 2.08 31.59
CA ARG A 511 -4.79 0.83 31.69
C ARG A 511 -5.54 -0.42 31.23
N GLU A 512 -6.86 -0.41 31.35
CA GLU A 512 -7.76 -1.50 30.92
C GLU A 512 -8.86 -0.98 29.98
N GLY A 513 -8.65 0.21 29.39
CA GLY A 513 -9.66 0.92 28.60
C GLY A 513 -9.71 0.53 27.12
N GLY A 514 -10.77 0.99 26.46
CA GLY A 514 -10.89 0.98 25.00
C GLY A 514 -10.87 -0.41 24.38
N GLU A 515 -10.01 -0.57 23.37
CA GLU A 515 -9.86 -1.79 22.57
C GLU A 515 -8.50 -2.49 22.83
N LEU A 516 -7.86 -2.28 24.00
CA LEU A 516 -6.54 -2.88 24.31
C LEU A 516 -6.49 -4.39 24.10
N ALA A 517 -7.54 -5.12 24.48
CA ALA A 517 -7.62 -6.57 24.30
C ALA A 517 -7.59 -7.00 22.82
N ALA A 518 -7.94 -6.12 21.89
CA ALA A 518 -7.91 -6.38 20.45
C ALA A 518 -6.52 -6.14 19.82
N LEU A 519 -5.59 -5.50 20.51
CA LEU A 519 -4.29 -5.11 19.94
C LEU A 519 -3.43 -6.31 19.49
N PRO A 520 -3.31 -7.42 20.24
CA PRO A 520 -2.63 -8.61 19.73
C PRO A 520 -3.27 -9.15 18.45
N GLY A 521 -4.60 -9.23 18.39
CA GLY A 521 -5.32 -9.64 17.18
C GLY A 521 -5.06 -8.71 15.99
N PHE A 522 -4.98 -7.39 16.25
CA PHE A 522 -4.63 -6.40 15.23
C PHE A 522 -3.21 -6.60 14.67
N LEU A 523 -2.22 -6.84 15.52
CA LEU A 523 -0.84 -7.15 15.10
C LEU A 523 -0.78 -8.44 14.28
N ALA A 524 -1.50 -9.48 14.71
CA ALA A 524 -1.61 -10.75 13.99
C ALA A 524 -2.16 -10.54 12.57
N GLU A 525 -3.21 -9.73 12.45
CA GLU A 525 -3.82 -9.42 11.16
C GLU A 525 -2.90 -8.58 10.27
N ARG A 526 -2.10 -7.68 10.84
CA ARG A 526 -1.08 -6.93 10.06
C ARG A 526 0.02 -7.87 9.55
N LEU A 527 0.48 -8.82 10.35
CA LEU A 527 1.43 -9.84 9.92
C LEU A 527 0.87 -10.68 8.77
N ARG A 528 -0.40 -11.11 8.85
CA ARG A 528 -1.07 -11.85 7.77
C ARG A 528 -1.08 -11.11 6.44
N VAL A 529 -1.48 -9.84 6.47
CA VAL A 529 -1.51 -9.00 5.25
C VAL A 529 -0.12 -8.81 4.66
N GLN A 530 0.89 -8.62 5.52
CA GLN A 530 2.26 -8.47 5.07
C GLN A 530 2.77 -9.75 4.38
N LEU A 531 2.65 -10.92 5.02
CA LEU A 531 3.11 -12.18 4.43
C LEU A 531 2.38 -12.51 3.12
N ARG A 532 1.08 -12.23 3.04
CA ARG A 532 0.32 -12.39 1.78
C ARG A 532 0.89 -11.54 0.64
N THR A 533 1.36 -10.33 0.96
CA THR A 533 1.98 -9.43 -0.03
C THR A 533 3.37 -9.93 -0.45
N GLU A 534 4.08 -10.62 0.44
CA GLU A 534 5.38 -11.25 0.17
C GLU A 534 5.27 -12.58 -0.60
N GLY A 535 4.06 -13.07 -0.87
CA GLY A 535 3.81 -14.30 -1.63
C GLY A 535 3.81 -15.58 -0.78
N GLU A 536 3.85 -15.46 0.54
CA GLU A 536 3.80 -16.59 1.47
C GLU A 536 2.39 -17.18 1.58
N ARG A 537 2.31 -18.47 1.94
CA ARG A 537 1.05 -19.20 2.16
C ARG A 537 0.29 -18.65 3.37
N HIS A 538 -0.54 -17.64 3.12
CA HIS A 538 -1.32 -16.94 4.14
C HIS A 538 -2.29 -17.84 4.92
N ASP A 539 -2.78 -18.91 4.30
CA ASP A 539 -3.61 -19.95 4.90
C ASP A 539 -2.84 -20.77 5.96
N VAL A 540 -1.57 -21.07 5.71
CA VAL A 540 -0.66 -21.73 6.66
C VAL A 540 -0.39 -20.82 7.86
N LEU A 541 -0.16 -19.52 7.63
CA LEU A 541 -0.04 -18.56 8.72
C LEU A 541 -1.34 -18.49 9.53
N ALA A 542 -2.50 -18.42 8.88
CA ALA A 542 -3.80 -18.39 9.54
C ALA A 542 -3.99 -19.62 10.45
N ALA A 543 -3.63 -20.81 9.97
CA ALA A 543 -3.65 -22.05 10.74
C ALA A 543 -2.76 -21.98 11.99
N THR A 544 -1.55 -21.43 11.89
CA THR A 544 -0.65 -21.25 13.05
C THR A 544 -1.05 -20.13 14.01
N LEU A 545 -1.86 -19.17 13.55
CA LEU A 545 -2.35 -18.03 14.33
C LEU A 545 -3.74 -18.25 14.95
N ALA A 546 -4.40 -19.38 14.69
CA ALA A 546 -5.76 -19.60 15.13
C ALA A 546 -5.90 -19.60 16.67
N GLY A 547 -4.86 -20.03 17.39
CA GLY A 547 -4.74 -19.90 18.85
C GLY A 547 -4.38 -18.51 19.37
N GLY A 548 -4.25 -17.51 18.50
CA GLY A 548 -3.79 -16.15 18.83
C GLY A 548 -2.27 -15.98 18.72
N LEU A 549 -1.79 -14.77 19.06
CA LEU A 549 -0.35 -14.50 19.19
C LEU A 549 0.15 -15.05 20.53
N ASP A 550 1.14 -15.92 20.48
CA ASP A 550 1.89 -16.42 21.64
C ASP A 550 2.99 -15.45 22.12
N GLY A 551 3.00 -14.23 21.55
CA GLY A 551 3.95 -13.16 21.86
C GLY A 551 5.22 -13.18 21.00
N ASP A 552 5.69 -14.35 20.57
CA ASP A 552 7.00 -14.53 19.92
C ASP A 552 6.86 -14.72 18.40
N LEU A 553 6.99 -13.61 17.67
CA LEU A 553 6.82 -13.61 16.21
C LEU A 553 7.86 -14.46 15.48
N VAL A 554 9.10 -14.53 15.97
CA VAL A 554 10.16 -15.31 15.32
C VAL A 554 9.85 -16.80 15.44
N ARG A 555 9.45 -17.24 16.64
CA ARG A 555 9.00 -18.62 16.86
C ARG A 555 7.78 -18.97 16.02
N LEU A 556 6.80 -18.07 15.97
CA LEU A 556 5.61 -18.25 15.14
C LEU A 556 5.98 -18.44 13.68
N LEU A 557 6.82 -17.57 13.12
CA LEU A 557 7.24 -17.64 11.72
C LEU A 557 8.05 -18.91 11.42
N ALA A 558 8.92 -19.34 12.34
CA ALA A 558 9.63 -20.61 12.20
C ALA A 558 8.66 -21.81 12.16
N ARG A 559 7.62 -21.80 13.01
CA ARG A 559 6.54 -22.81 12.99
C ARG A 559 5.74 -22.76 11.69
N THR A 560 5.38 -21.57 11.22
CA THR A 560 4.66 -21.36 9.95
C THR A 560 5.48 -21.89 8.76
N SER A 561 6.77 -21.59 8.69
CA SER A 561 7.67 -22.08 7.64
C SER A 561 7.76 -23.61 7.65
N ALA A 562 7.97 -24.21 8.81
CA ALA A 562 8.03 -25.67 8.95
C ALA A 562 6.69 -26.35 8.55
N LEU A 563 5.56 -25.71 8.83
CA LEU A 563 4.26 -26.21 8.39
C LEU A 563 4.09 -26.09 6.88
N ALA A 564 4.49 -24.97 6.27
CA ALA A 564 4.42 -24.76 4.82
C ALA A 564 5.23 -25.83 4.07
N GLU A 565 6.49 -26.03 4.47
CA GLU A 565 7.35 -27.07 3.89
C GLU A 565 6.75 -28.47 4.02
N MET A 566 6.15 -28.79 5.17
CA MET A 566 5.53 -30.09 5.37
C MET A 566 4.27 -30.28 4.51
N VAL A 567 3.38 -29.29 4.42
CA VAL A 567 2.14 -29.40 3.64
C VAL A 567 2.43 -29.61 2.14
N ASP A 568 3.58 -29.15 1.65
CA ASP A 568 4.00 -29.37 0.26
C ASP A 568 4.48 -30.81 -0.03
N THR A 569 4.73 -31.60 1.03
CA THR A 569 5.05 -33.04 0.91
C THR A 569 3.79 -33.90 0.73
N ASP A 570 3.96 -35.10 0.18
CA ASP A 570 2.86 -36.07 0.07
C ASP A 570 2.33 -36.48 1.46
N ASP A 571 3.21 -36.66 2.44
CA ASP A 571 2.80 -37.02 3.80
C ASP A 571 1.99 -35.90 4.46
N GLY A 572 2.36 -34.64 4.24
CA GLY A 572 1.63 -33.49 4.74
C GLY A 572 0.26 -33.29 4.08
N ARG A 573 0.17 -33.40 2.75
CA ARG A 573 -1.13 -33.36 2.04
C ARG A 573 -2.09 -34.42 2.54
N ASN A 574 -1.58 -35.63 2.79
CA ASN A 574 -2.41 -36.73 3.25
C ASN A 574 -2.81 -36.59 4.73
N LEU A 575 -1.92 -36.09 5.60
CA LEU A 575 -2.26 -35.75 6.98
C LEU A 575 -3.35 -34.66 7.04
N LEU A 576 -3.23 -33.63 6.19
CA LEU A 576 -4.23 -32.57 6.06
C LEU A 576 -5.60 -33.13 5.67
N ALA A 577 -5.64 -34.06 4.70
CA ALA A 577 -6.88 -34.73 4.29
C ALA A 577 -7.50 -35.57 5.42
N ALA A 578 -6.68 -36.36 6.14
CA ALA A 578 -7.13 -37.16 7.28
C ALA A 578 -7.66 -36.29 8.43
N SER A 579 -6.96 -35.20 8.75
CA SER A 579 -7.38 -34.22 9.76
C SER A 579 -8.70 -33.54 9.40
N LYS A 580 -8.86 -33.09 8.15
CA LYS A 580 -10.14 -32.53 7.65
C LYS A 580 -11.29 -33.53 7.73
N ARG A 581 -11.03 -34.82 7.49
CA ARG A 581 -12.04 -35.88 7.63
C ARG A 581 -12.46 -36.04 9.09
N ALA A 582 -11.51 -36.13 10.02
CA ALA A 582 -11.79 -36.21 11.45
C ALA A 582 -12.58 -34.99 11.95
N ALA A 583 -12.13 -33.78 11.60
CA ALA A 583 -12.80 -32.52 11.97
C ALA A 583 -14.24 -32.43 11.43
N ASN A 584 -14.49 -32.90 10.19
CA ASN A 584 -15.84 -32.92 9.63
C ASN A 584 -16.77 -33.89 10.35
N ILE A 585 -16.29 -35.09 10.71
CA ILE A 585 -17.07 -36.06 11.49
C ILE A 585 -17.43 -35.46 12.85
N LEU A 586 -16.44 -34.91 13.57
CA LEU A 586 -16.65 -34.26 14.85
C LEU A 586 -17.62 -33.08 14.75
N ARG A 587 -17.53 -32.25 13.71
CA ARG A 587 -18.45 -31.13 13.49
C ARG A 587 -19.90 -31.58 13.30
N ILE A 588 -20.12 -32.70 12.58
CA ILE A 588 -21.45 -33.25 12.33
C ILE A 588 -22.02 -33.85 13.62
N GLU A 589 -21.22 -34.65 14.32
CA GLU A 589 -21.67 -35.34 15.53
C GLU A 589 -21.82 -34.36 16.71
N ASN A 590 -20.89 -33.43 16.92
CA ASN A 590 -20.99 -32.43 18.00
C ASN A 590 -22.25 -31.54 17.88
N ARG A 591 -22.79 -31.37 16.67
CA ARG A 591 -24.05 -30.64 16.46
C ARG A 591 -25.28 -31.40 16.95
N LYS A 592 -25.22 -32.74 16.99
CA LYS A 592 -26.35 -33.59 17.39
C LYS A 592 -26.49 -33.66 18.91
N ASP A 593 -25.39 -33.95 19.59
CA ASP A 593 -25.41 -34.30 21.02
C ASP A 593 -24.29 -33.65 21.85
N GLY A 594 -23.63 -32.61 21.32
CA GLY A 594 -22.66 -31.78 22.06
C GLY A 594 -21.20 -32.19 21.87
N PRO A 595 -20.24 -31.43 22.42
CA PRO A 595 -18.82 -31.71 22.23
C PRO A 595 -18.41 -33.04 22.88
N HIS A 596 -17.88 -33.96 22.08
CA HIS A 596 -17.42 -35.29 22.52
C HIS A 596 -16.01 -35.23 23.11
N GLN A 597 -15.86 -34.49 24.22
CA GLN A 597 -14.60 -34.28 24.93
C GLN A 597 -14.30 -35.40 25.94
N GLY A 598 -13.03 -35.50 26.34
CA GLY A 598 -12.52 -36.44 27.34
C GLY A 598 -11.63 -37.53 26.74
N GLU A 599 -10.89 -38.22 27.62
CA GLU A 599 -9.96 -39.28 27.23
C GLU A 599 -10.72 -40.54 26.76
N PRO A 600 -10.27 -41.20 25.68
CA PRO A 600 -10.82 -42.48 25.27
C PRO A 600 -10.45 -43.58 26.29
N ASP A 601 -11.39 -44.48 26.56
CA ASP A 601 -11.20 -45.65 27.39
C ASP A 601 -10.69 -46.82 26.55
N ALA A 602 -9.46 -47.26 26.84
CA ALA A 602 -8.83 -48.38 26.14
C ALA A 602 -9.58 -49.72 26.33
N ALA A 603 -10.36 -49.87 27.41
CA ALA A 603 -11.19 -51.05 27.65
C ALA A 603 -12.36 -51.18 26.65
N LEU A 604 -12.74 -50.08 25.98
CA LEU A 604 -13.82 -50.03 25.01
C LEU A 604 -13.34 -50.24 23.56
N TYR A 605 -12.04 -50.43 23.31
CA TYR A 605 -11.52 -50.76 21.98
C TYR A 605 -11.84 -52.21 21.60
N VAL A 606 -12.61 -52.39 20.53
CA VAL A 606 -13.08 -53.71 20.09
C VAL A 606 -12.21 -54.24 18.96
N GLN A 607 -11.97 -53.41 17.95
CA GLN A 607 -11.17 -53.75 16.78
C GLN A 607 -9.67 -53.47 17.02
N ASP A 608 -8.79 -54.17 16.31
CA ASP A 608 -7.34 -53.98 16.44
C ASP A 608 -6.90 -52.60 15.92
N GLU A 609 -7.64 -52.05 14.96
CA GLU A 609 -7.48 -50.72 14.39
C GLU A 609 -7.69 -49.61 15.43
N GLU A 610 -8.67 -49.77 16.33
CA GLU A 610 -8.91 -48.83 17.43
C GLU A 610 -7.75 -48.84 18.43
N ARG A 611 -7.23 -50.04 18.76
CA ARG A 611 -6.09 -50.21 19.65
C ARG A 611 -4.81 -49.64 19.05
N ALA A 612 -4.58 -49.92 17.76
CA ALA A 612 -3.43 -49.44 17.02
C ALA A 612 -3.40 -47.91 16.95
N LEU A 613 -4.53 -47.27 16.62
CA LEU A 613 -4.64 -45.81 16.59
C LEU A 613 -4.48 -45.21 17.99
N GLY A 614 -5.11 -45.78 19.02
CA GLY A 614 -4.98 -45.32 20.40
C GLY A 614 -3.54 -45.36 20.92
N HIS A 615 -2.80 -46.44 20.65
CA HIS A 615 -1.39 -46.55 21.03
C HIS A 615 -0.49 -45.58 20.24
N ALA A 616 -0.69 -45.49 18.92
CA ALA A 616 0.08 -44.58 18.07
C ALA A 616 -0.13 -43.12 18.49
N LEU A 617 -1.37 -42.73 18.78
CA LEU A 617 -1.73 -41.38 19.23
C LEU A 617 -1.12 -41.05 20.60
N ALA A 618 -1.17 -41.97 21.56
CA ALA A 618 -0.59 -41.74 22.88
C ALA A 618 0.92 -41.50 22.83
N ALA A 619 1.64 -42.26 21.99
CA ALA A 619 3.07 -42.05 21.75
C ALA A 619 3.34 -40.73 21.03
N ALA A 620 2.61 -40.47 19.93
CA ALA A 620 2.78 -39.27 19.12
C ALA A 620 2.50 -37.99 19.89
N ARG A 621 1.47 -37.96 20.76
CA ARG A 621 1.12 -36.78 21.55
C ARG A 621 2.28 -36.33 22.44
N LYS A 622 2.95 -37.27 23.12
CA LYS A 622 4.12 -36.97 23.94
C LYS A 622 5.27 -36.41 23.09
N ASP A 623 5.59 -37.09 21.99
CA ASP A 623 6.72 -36.71 21.13
C ASP A 623 6.48 -35.37 20.41
N ILE A 624 5.24 -35.10 19.98
CA ILE A 624 4.81 -33.81 19.42
C ILE A 624 4.98 -32.71 20.46
N HIS A 625 4.47 -32.91 21.67
CA HIS A 625 4.59 -31.93 22.75
C HIS A 625 6.06 -31.61 23.08
N ASP A 626 6.90 -32.65 23.25
CA ASP A 626 8.33 -32.51 23.54
C ASP A 626 9.08 -31.82 22.38
N ALA A 627 8.65 -32.04 21.13
CA ALA A 627 9.21 -31.34 19.97
C ALA A 627 8.78 -29.87 19.90
N LEU A 628 7.52 -29.56 20.19
CA LEU A 628 7.00 -28.18 20.20
C LEU A 628 7.64 -27.33 21.30
N VAL A 629 7.79 -27.87 22.52
CA VAL A 629 8.47 -27.21 23.64
C VAL A 629 9.93 -26.90 23.30
N ALA A 630 10.59 -27.81 22.58
CA ALA A 630 11.96 -27.64 22.10
C ALA A 630 12.07 -26.85 20.78
N GLU A 631 10.96 -26.29 20.27
CA GLU A 631 10.87 -25.55 18.99
C GLU A 631 11.34 -26.34 17.76
N ARG A 632 11.32 -27.68 17.84
CA ARG A 632 11.64 -28.61 16.74
C ARG A 632 10.40 -28.85 15.88
N PHE A 633 9.90 -27.80 15.22
CA PHE A 633 8.62 -27.85 14.51
C PHE A 633 8.58 -28.92 13.42
N ALA A 634 9.63 -29.05 12.59
CA ALA A 634 9.69 -30.09 11.55
C ALA A 634 9.59 -31.52 12.13
N GLU A 635 10.11 -31.74 13.34
CA GLU A 635 9.99 -33.02 14.02
C GLU A 635 8.57 -33.28 14.52
N ALA A 636 7.93 -32.29 15.15
CA ALA A 636 6.52 -32.39 15.55
C ALA A 636 5.63 -32.74 14.34
N MET A 637 5.87 -32.09 13.21
CA MET A 637 5.16 -32.36 11.94
C MET A 637 5.40 -33.78 11.42
N ARG A 638 6.65 -34.28 11.47
CA ARG A 638 7.01 -35.63 11.04
C ARG A 638 6.36 -36.70 11.92
N VAL A 639 6.34 -36.49 13.24
CA VAL A 639 5.65 -37.38 14.18
C VAL A 639 4.15 -37.40 13.89
N ALA A 640 3.54 -36.24 13.65
CA ALA A 640 2.12 -36.14 13.28
C ALA A 640 1.80 -36.86 11.96
N ALA A 641 2.65 -36.72 10.94
CA ALA A 641 2.51 -37.43 9.67
C ALA A 641 2.59 -38.95 9.83
N GLY A 642 3.36 -39.44 10.81
CA GLY A 642 3.45 -40.85 11.17
C GLY A 642 2.15 -41.47 11.69
N LEU A 643 1.16 -40.67 12.11
CA LEU A 643 -0.17 -41.16 12.51
C LEU A 643 -1.05 -41.60 11.34
N ARG A 644 -0.70 -41.17 10.11
CA ARG A 644 -1.51 -41.40 8.92
C ARG A 644 -1.86 -42.87 8.68
N PRO A 645 -0.93 -43.85 8.68
CA PRO A 645 -1.28 -45.23 8.38
C PRO A 645 -2.35 -45.79 9.33
N SER A 646 -2.23 -45.49 10.63
CA SER A 646 -3.20 -45.92 11.65
C SER A 646 -4.54 -45.20 11.51
N LEU A 647 -4.54 -43.92 11.12
CA LEU A 647 -5.74 -43.15 10.83
C LEU A 647 -6.49 -43.66 9.58
N ASP A 648 -5.77 -43.94 8.50
CA ASP A 648 -6.35 -44.45 7.25
C ASP A 648 -6.97 -45.84 7.48
N GLN A 649 -6.29 -46.72 8.23
CA GLN A 649 -6.82 -48.04 8.58
C GLN A 649 -8.05 -47.93 9.49
N PHE A 650 -8.01 -47.06 10.51
CA PHE A 650 -9.18 -46.78 11.35
C PHE A 650 -10.38 -46.34 10.51
N PHE A 651 -10.18 -45.42 9.57
CA PHE A 651 -11.25 -44.91 8.73
C PHE A 651 -11.75 -45.87 7.65
N ALA A 652 -10.98 -46.90 7.30
CA ALA A 652 -11.36 -47.95 6.37
C ALA A 652 -12.22 -49.03 7.05
N GLU A 653 -11.83 -49.46 8.25
CA GLU A 653 -12.41 -50.63 8.93
C GLU A 653 -13.37 -50.27 10.08
N VAL A 654 -13.17 -49.12 10.75
CA VAL A 654 -13.94 -48.72 11.92
C VAL A 654 -15.10 -47.80 11.54
N THR A 655 -16.32 -48.22 11.84
CA THR A 655 -17.50 -47.36 11.70
C THR A 655 -17.66 -46.48 12.95
N VAL A 656 -17.39 -45.18 12.82
CA VAL A 656 -17.44 -44.23 13.95
C VAL A 656 -18.83 -44.16 14.60
N ASN A 657 -19.90 -44.19 13.80
CA ASN A 657 -21.29 -44.16 14.28
C ASN A 657 -21.76 -45.57 14.69
N ASP A 658 -21.14 -46.13 15.73
CA ASP A 658 -21.47 -47.46 16.26
C ASP A 658 -22.89 -47.49 16.87
N PRO A 659 -23.67 -48.57 16.69
CA PRO A 659 -24.98 -48.71 17.33
C PRO A 659 -24.92 -48.78 18.86
N GLU A 660 -23.79 -49.18 19.45
CA GLU A 660 -23.56 -49.18 20.90
C GLU A 660 -23.11 -47.77 21.37
N PRO A 661 -23.92 -47.06 22.19
CA PRO A 661 -23.64 -45.68 22.58
C PRO A 661 -22.27 -45.47 23.23
N ALA A 662 -21.82 -46.39 24.09
CA ALA A 662 -20.53 -46.29 24.77
C ALA A 662 -19.35 -46.36 23.78
N ARG A 663 -19.46 -47.18 22.73
CA ARG A 663 -18.41 -47.34 21.71
C ARG A 663 -18.37 -46.16 20.75
N ARG A 664 -19.54 -45.67 20.31
CA ARG A 664 -19.63 -44.44 19.51
C ARG A 664 -18.96 -43.26 20.24
N LEU A 665 -19.29 -43.07 21.51
CA LEU A 665 -18.68 -42.00 22.32
C LEU A 665 -17.16 -42.17 22.42
N ASN A 666 -16.67 -43.40 22.62
CA ASN A 666 -15.23 -43.67 22.71
C ASN A 666 -14.48 -43.36 21.40
N ARG A 667 -15.04 -43.75 20.26
CA ARG A 667 -14.49 -43.46 18.93
C ARG A 667 -14.48 -41.96 18.63
N LEU A 668 -15.51 -41.24 19.05
CA LEU A 668 -15.56 -39.78 18.92
C LEU A 668 -14.54 -39.08 19.82
N ARG A 669 -14.32 -39.56 21.06
CA ARG A 669 -13.24 -39.07 21.93
C ARG A 669 -11.86 -39.31 21.33
N LEU A 670 -11.63 -40.46 20.73
CA LEU A 670 -10.38 -40.76 20.03
C LEU A 670 -10.14 -39.78 18.87
N LEU A 671 -11.16 -39.47 18.07
CA LEU A 671 -11.06 -38.44 17.02
C LEU A 671 -10.85 -37.03 17.59
N THR A 672 -11.52 -36.68 18.70
CA THR A 672 -11.32 -35.40 19.40
C THR A 672 -9.87 -35.24 19.84
N GLN A 673 -9.28 -36.28 20.45
CA GLN A 673 -7.90 -36.26 20.92
C GLN A 673 -6.89 -36.08 19.77
N ILE A 674 -7.17 -36.65 18.59
CA ILE A 674 -6.37 -36.42 17.38
C ILE A 674 -6.47 -34.96 16.97
N GLY A 675 -7.68 -34.41 16.93
CA GLY A 675 -7.92 -32.99 16.62
C GLY A 675 -7.18 -32.06 17.58
N GLU A 676 -7.25 -32.32 18.88
CA GLU A 676 -6.54 -31.56 19.92
C GLU A 676 -5.01 -31.63 19.72
N THR A 677 -4.47 -32.84 19.54
CA THR A 677 -3.03 -33.06 19.32
C THR A 677 -2.52 -32.32 18.07
N LEU A 678 -3.28 -32.35 16.98
CA LEU A 678 -2.93 -31.63 15.75
C LEU A 678 -3.08 -30.11 15.92
N THR A 679 -4.02 -29.64 16.74
CA THR A 679 -4.22 -28.21 17.02
C THR A 679 -3.08 -27.60 17.84
N GLU A 680 -2.34 -28.40 18.63
CA GLU A 680 -1.09 -27.94 19.27
C GLU A 680 -0.04 -27.49 18.24
N ILE A 681 -0.08 -28.09 17.05
CA ILE A 681 0.79 -27.76 15.93
C ILE A 681 0.22 -26.58 15.13
N ALA A 682 -1.01 -26.73 14.61
CA ALA A 682 -1.75 -25.71 13.86
C ALA A 682 -3.21 -26.12 13.64
N GLU A 683 -4.09 -25.15 13.37
CA GLU A 683 -5.44 -25.46 12.89
C GLU A 683 -5.43 -25.86 11.40
N PHE A 684 -5.13 -27.12 11.12
CA PHE A 684 -5.12 -27.69 9.77
C PHE A 684 -6.42 -27.47 8.98
N GLY A 685 -7.56 -27.26 9.66
CA GLY A 685 -8.84 -26.93 9.03
C GLY A 685 -8.85 -25.58 8.28
N GLN A 686 -7.96 -24.64 8.65
CA GLN A 686 -7.83 -23.32 8.02
C GLN A 686 -6.97 -23.34 6.75
N ILE A 687 -6.22 -24.42 6.51
CA ILE A 687 -5.31 -24.54 5.37
C ILE A 687 -6.12 -24.82 4.11
N GLU A 688 -6.02 -23.94 3.13
CA GLU A 688 -6.67 -24.10 1.83
C GLU A 688 -5.88 -25.14 1.00
N GLY A 689 -6.60 -25.94 0.22
CA GLY A 689 -6.06 -27.10 -0.49
C GLY A 689 -5.32 -26.70 -1.75
#